data_AF-A0AAU2W3W8-F1
#
_entry.id   AF-A0AAU2W3W8-F1
#
_cell.length_a   1.000
_cell.length_b   1.000
_cell.length_c   1.000
_cell.angle_alpha   90.00
_cell.angle_beta   90.00
_cell.angle_gamma   90.00
#
_symmetry.space_group_name_H-M   'P 1'
#
loop_
_entity.id
_entity.type
_entity.pdbx_description
1 polymer ?
#
loop_
_entity_poly.entity_id
_entity_poly.type
_entity_poly.pdbx_seq_one_letter_code
_entity_poly.pdbx_strand_id
1 'polypeptide(L)'
;MPYVQHLSARVPWHDAGWAGTVCADPAANHACMLLDSIGRKRDDQFEADHRGQDWNTLGGRIPPCALERGAFMSERAHVAVREHPYAWSLKELQPARLALPAHSVHGIPYFWLHRDNLEQTVLDERPVPGYQPDAEDRVAEHFSQRQMTWVMNGDNQQAVIEAFFQDVVADQSLIFFYLKHSPFEGQPRRLLVGAALVTSRTPPPTWPGSESSAFPSHMWETTLQHSLRADGSGGILLPLQALATLAAQGTDVTEALAAAPENGRNFSYATEHISPDAAVASLMELNRAARAAIALEEDSVTIPEASLTWLDEQLSHAWKRRGPAPGLPAVLERLGFLHPTFCAHQLISATSNGDDPWPLLENLLEQRPVPAAVKALATDTRRTIWANTPAEERQALRVLSRFDLTADTVTRVLDGTTAVETGAALLLDNPYELVTCTVDDGDPVAFETIDRGVFPDRQTTLRHPLPLTTPFDDPHDRRRADAAITTVLARAQDTEGHTLLPQEQVIERLEQMTLTFPLPTRPSMLQALGLLPAALPPATENTPDPFTQLRRADLHDNKPAYKLASAAMRRTFIRDRLNQMREGGPHSVPADVASSLDTVLDSLPAASPSAPQDETLAEQRAREEKAAALEMIYRSRVMLLNGPAGTGKTTLIRALAQRSEVRRDGLLLLAPTGKARVQLEQKVRHPAFTLAQYLRQLRRYDDRSARYLTNPDADRITVGTVVVDEASMLTEDMLAALLDSTDITHRLVLVGDPRQLPPIGAGRPFVDLEQSRRPDTPPWPRVAPGWAELTILRRQQGHARDDLALAVLF
;
A
#
# COMPACT_ATOMS: atom_id res chain seq x y z
N MET A 1 35.98 -3.66 -3.86
CA MET A 1 35.36 -5.01 -3.68
C MET A 1 34.13 -5.07 -4.58
N PRO A 2 33.66 -6.22 -5.07
CA PRO A 2 32.42 -6.25 -5.85
C PRO A 2 31.25 -5.78 -4.98
N TYR A 3 30.33 -5.05 -5.59
CA TYR A 3 29.04 -4.75 -4.98
C TYR A 3 28.28 -6.07 -4.72
N VAL A 4 27.54 -6.15 -3.61
CA VAL A 4 26.78 -7.35 -3.22
C VAL A 4 25.30 -7.02 -3.25
N GLN A 5 24.57 -7.68 -4.15
CA GLN A 5 23.13 -7.53 -4.29
C GLN A 5 22.40 -8.59 -3.46
N HIS A 6 21.42 -8.17 -2.66
CA HIS A 6 20.52 -9.04 -1.89
C HIS A 6 19.23 -9.31 -2.65
N LEU A 7 18.54 -10.40 -2.32
CA LEU A 7 17.34 -10.87 -3.01
C LEU A 7 16.18 -11.09 -2.05
N SER A 8 14.97 -10.99 -2.58
CA SER A 8 13.75 -11.55 -1.97
C SER A 8 13.22 -12.70 -2.81
N ALA A 9 12.57 -13.67 -2.17
CA ALA A 9 11.90 -14.77 -2.82
C ALA A 9 10.50 -14.98 -2.22
N ARG A 10 9.47 -14.89 -3.06
CA ARG A 10 8.08 -15.12 -2.64
C ARG A 10 7.81 -16.61 -2.49
N VAL A 11 7.27 -16.99 -1.35
CA VAL A 11 6.83 -18.37 -1.07
C VAL A 11 5.31 -18.37 -0.79
N PRO A 12 4.59 -19.47 -1.06
CA PRO A 12 3.20 -19.62 -0.66
C PRO A 12 3.10 -19.97 0.82
N TRP A 13 1.95 -19.75 1.45
CA TRP A 13 1.69 -20.37 2.75
C TRP A 13 1.65 -21.90 2.60
N HIS A 14 2.35 -22.60 3.49
CA HIS A 14 2.37 -24.06 3.55
C HIS A 14 2.29 -24.51 5.01
N ASP A 15 1.25 -25.26 5.37
CA ASP A 15 1.00 -25.67 6.75
C ASP A 15 1.98 -26.74 7.27
N ALA A 16 2.62 -27.50 6.38
CA ALA A 16 3.64 -28.50 6.71
C ALA A 16 5.09 -27.98 6.57
N GLY A 17 5.33 -26.68 6.79
CA GLY A 17 6.69 -26.13 6.93
C GLY A 17 7.57 -26.17 5.66
N TRP A 18 6.95 -26.11 4.47
CA TRP A 18 7.67 -26.05 3.17
C TRP A 18 8.65 -27.20 2.91
N ALA A 19 8.38 -28.39 3.47
CA ALA A 19 9.28 -29.54 3.43
C ALA A 19 9.26 -30.35 2.11
N GLY A 20 8.56 -29.89 1.07
CA GLY A 20 8.39 -30.66 -0.18
C GLY A 20 7.37 -31.80 -0.07
N THR A 21 6.37 -31.61 0.79
CA THR A 21 5.25 -32.53 1.00
C THR A 21 3.93 -31.86 0.65
N VAL A 22 2.87 -32.64 0.42
CA VAL A 22 1.51 -32.09 0.34
C VAL A 22 1.14 -31.51 1.71
N CYS A 23 0.38 -30.41 1.73
CA CYS A 23 -0.11 -29.80 2.96
C CYS A 23 -0.77 -30.84 3.91
N ALA A 24 -0.68 -30.59 5.21
CA ALA A 24 -1.27 -31.45 6.24
C ALA A 24 -2.80 -31.36 6.22
N ASP A 25 -3.34 -30.16 6.03
CA ASP A 25 -4.76 -29.91 5.79
C ASP A 25 -4.99 -28.95 4.61
N PRO A 26 -4.89 -29.46 3.35
CA PRO A 26 -5.03 -28.66 2.15
C PRO A 26 -6.38 -27.93 2.06
N ALA A 27 -7.44 -28.52 2.63
CA ALA A 27 -8.80 -27.96 2.57
C ALA A 27 -8.95 -26.69 3.42
N ALA A 28 -8.28 -26.63 4.58
CA ALA A 28 -8.27 -25.45 5.45
C ALA A 28 -7.29 -24.36 4.98
N ASN A 29 -6.34 -24.71 4.09
CA ASN A 29 -5.37 -23.76 3.58
C ASN A 29 -5.99 -22.87 2.48
N HIS A 30 -6.62 -21.76 2.87
CA HIS A 30 -7.12 -20.77 1.92
C HIS A 30 -6.10 -19.70 1.53
N ALA A 31 -5.10 -19.45 2.39
CA ALA A 31 -4.12 -18.38 2.19
C ALA A 31 -3.30 -18.57 0.90
N CYS A 32 -2.92 -19.81 0.56
CA CYS A 32 -2.13 -20.08 -0.65
C CYS A 32 -2.92 -19.88 -1.95
N MET A 33 -4.26 -20.03 -1.94
CA MET A 33 -5.10 -19.88 -3.13
C MET A 33 -5.18 -18.44 -3.63
N LEU A 34 -4.89 -17.46 -2.78
CA LEU A 34 -4.83 -16.05 -3.18
C LEU A 34 -3.72 -15.78 -4.19
N LEU A 35 -2.76 -16.70 -4.33
CA LEU A 35 -1.86 -16.74 -5.48
C LEU A 35 -2.59 -17.36 -6.67
N ASP A 36 -2.82 -16.56 -7.71
CA ASP A 36 -3.59 -16.93 -8.92
C ASP A 36 -3.15 -18.26 -9.55
N SER A 37 -1.85 -18.56 -9.56
CA SER A 37 -1.30 -19.80 -10.11
C SER A 37 -1.69 -21.05 -9.31
N ILE A 38 -1.82 -20.92 -7.98
CA ILE A 38 -2.29 -21.98 -7.09
C ILE A 38 -3.81 -22.05 -7.19
N GLY A 39 -4.51 -20.93 -6.94
CA GLY A 39 -5.97 -20.90 -6.89
C GLY A 39 -6.66 -21.44 -8.14
N ARG A 40 -6.07 -21.26 -9.34
CA ARG A 40 -6.63 -21.80 -10.59
C ARG A 40 -6.35 -23.27 -10.85
N LYS A 41 -5.25 -23.81 -10.31
CA LYS A 41 -4.72 -25.14 -10.67
C LYS A 41 -4.83 -26.17 -9.55
N ARG A 42 -5.19 -25.75 -8.34
CA ARG A 42 -5.32 -26.63 -7.18
C ARG A 42 -6.41 -27.67 -7.42
N ASP A 43 -6.12 -28.91 -7.04
CA ASP A 43 -7.11 -29.99 -7.00
C ASP A 43 -7.27 -30.42 -5.54
N ASP A 44 -8.32 -29.90 -4.91
CA ASP A 44 -8.58 -30.09 -3.48
C ASP A 44 -8.77 -31.57 -3.13
N GLN A 45 -9.38 -32.36 -4.02
CA GLN A 45 -9.59 -33.78 -3.77
C GLN A 45 -8.26 -34.53 -3.84
N PHE A 46 -7.47 -34.29 -4.89
CA PHE A 46 -6.16 -34.92 -5.03
C PHE A 46 -5.24 -34.59 -3.85
N GLU A 47 -5.14 -33.32 -3.46
CA GLU A 47 -4.30 -32.93 -2.32
C GLU A 47 -4.85 -33.50 -1.00
N ALA A 48 -6.18 -33.55 -0.82
CA ALA A 48 -6.78 -34.18 0.35
C ALA A 48 -6.52 -35.70 0.43
N ASP A 49 -6.42 -36.40 -0.68
CA ASP A 49 -6.11 -37.84 -0.73
C ASP A 49 -4.63 -38.13 -0.45
N HIS A 50 -3.76 -37.15 -0.67
CA HIS A 50 -2.30 -37.29 -0.56
C HIS A 50 -1.67 -36.44 0.56
N ARG A 51 -2.48 -36.02 1.55
CA ARG A 51 -2.03 -35.19 2.69
C ARG A 51 -0.73 -35.69 3.31
N GLY A 52 0.23 -34.78 3.50
CA GLY A 52 1.53 -35.07 4.10
C GLY A 52 2.47 -35.97 3.28
N GLN A 53 2.07 -36.47 2.11
CA GLN A 53 2.95 -37.30 1.28
C GLN A 53 4.04 -36.46 0.61
N ASP A 54 5.23 -37.05 0.45
CA ASP A 54 6.36 -36.44 -0.25
C ASP A 54 6.07 -36.30 -1.76
N TRP A 55 6.43 -35.18 -2.37
CA TRP A 55 6.13 -34.96 -3.79
C TRP A 55 6.79 -35.99 -4.72
N ASN A 56 7.93 -36.56 -4.34
CA ASN A 56 8.62 -37.58 -5.14
C ASN A 56 7.85 -38.91 -5.17
N THR A 57 6.90 -39.14 -4.25
CA THR A 57 6.09 -40.37 -4.25
C THR A 57 4.79 -40.24 -5.06
N LEU A 58 4.47 -39.05 -5.59
CA LEU A 58 3.19 -38.76 -6.27
C LEU A 58 3.16 -39.10 -7.77
N GLY A 59 4.08 -39.94 -8.27
CA GLY A 59 4.05 -40.41 -9.65
C GLY A 59 4.12 -39.31 -10.72
N GLY A 60 4.72 -38.16 -10.39
CA GLY A 60 4.87 -37.00 -11.29
C GLY A 60 3.73 -35.98 -11.24
N ARG A 61 2.65 -36.24 -10.50
CA ARG A 61 1.58 -35.27 -10.24
C ARG A 61 1.88 -34.52 -8.94
N ILE A 62 2.45 -33.31 -9.06
CA ILE A 62 2.81 -32.47 -7.91
C ILE A 62 1.79 -31.34 -7.71
N PRO A 63 1.56 -30.89 -6.45
CA PRO A 63 0.66 -29.76 -6.18
C PRO A 63 1.21 -28.47 -6.79
N PRO A 64 0.36 -27.50 -7.16
CA PRO A 64 0.78 -26.26 -7.80
C PRO A 64 1.71 -25.41 -6.92
N CYS A 65 1.64 -25.55 -5.59
CA CYS A 65 2.57 -24.90 -4.66
C CYS A 65 4.04 -25.29 -4.88
N ALA A 66 4.31 -26.48 -5.44
CA ALA A 66 5.65 -26.91 -5.84
C ALA A 66 6.26 -25.99 -6.89
N LEU A 67 5.44 -25.45 -7.79
CA LEU A 67 5.88 -24.52 -8.82
C LEU A 67 6.04 -23.09 -8.28
N GLU A 68 5.45 -22.81 -7.11
CA GLU A 68 5.52 -21.53 -6.42
C GLU A 68 6.60 -21.47 -5.32
N ARG A 69 7.60 -22.37 -5.35
CA ARG A 69 8.68 -22.45 -4.33
C ARG A 69 8.20 -22.93 -2.95
N GLY A 70 7.13 -23.73 -2.91
CA GLY A 70 6.61 -24.33 -1.68
C GLY A 70 7.52 -25.37 -1.00
N ALA A 71 8.70 -25.66 -1.55
CA ALA A 71 9.67 -26.64 -1.03
C ALA A 71 11.04 -26.03 -0.69
N PHE A 72 11.14 -24.73 -0.45
CA PHE A 72 12.45 -24.11 -0.18
C PHE A 72 13.14 -24.69 1.07
N MET A 73 12.38 -25.25 2.02
CA MET A 73 12.93 -25.93 3.20
C MET A 73 13.16 -27.43 3.01
N SER A 74 12.87 -27.99 1.83
CA SER A 74 13.02 -29.43 1.61
C SER A 74 14.49 -29.88 1.72
N GLU A 75 14.72 -30.94 2.49
CA GLU A 75 16.01 -31.63 2.60
C GLU A 75 16.28 -32.58 1.42
N ARG A 76 15.32 -32.71 0.50
CA ARG A 76 15.36 -33.64 -0.62
C ARG A 76 15.37 -32.88 -1.93
N ALA A 77 16.02 -33.47 -2.92
CA ALA A 77 15.91 -32.96 -4.28
C ALA A 77 14.52 -33.30 -4.86
N HIS A 78 13.98 -32.37 -5.63
CA HIS A 78 12.74 -32.53 -6.38
C HIS A 78 12.95 -32.17 -7.84
N VAL A 79 12.03 -32.59 -8.70
CA VAL A 79 12.03 -32.20 -10.11
C VAL A 79 10.74 -31.46 -10.42
N ALA A 80 10.86 -30.20 -10.84
CA ALA A 80 9.74 -29.43 -11.34
C ALA A 80 9.63 -29.60 -12.85
N VAL A 81 8.46 -30.02 -13.33
CA VAL A 81 8.15 -30.01 -14.76
C VAL A 81 7.53 -28.67 -15.13
N ARG A 82 8.00 -28.07 -16.22
CA ARG A 82 7.58 -26.76 -16.72
C ARG A 82 7.11 -26.90 -18.15
N GLU A 83 6.04 -26.18 -18.47
CA GLU A 83 5.53 -26.03 -19.83
C GLU A 83 5.70 -24.58 -20.27
N HIS A 84 6.10 -24.37 -21.52
CA HIS A 84 6.27 -23.03 -22.06
C HIS A 84 4.90 -22.33 -22.15
N PRO A 85 4.74 -21.09 -21.65
CA PRO A 85 3.45 -20.39 -21.65
C PRO A 85 2.82 -20.24 -23.05
N TYR A 86 3.65 -20.23 -24.08
CA TYR A 86 3.26 -20.12 -25.49
C TYR A 86 3.40 -21.43 -26.27
N ALA A 87 3.40 -22.59 -25.62
CA ALA A 87 3.48 -23.90 -26.28
C ALA A 87 2.37 -24.11 -27.35
N TRP A 88 1.26 -23.37 -27.26
CA TRP A 88 0.21 -23.38 -28.28
C TRP A 88 0.66 -22.85 -29.66
N SER A 89 1.66 -21.96 -29.69
CA SER A 89 2.25 -21.38 -30.91
C SER A 89 3.63 -21.94 -31.22
N LEU A 90 4.42 -22.24 -30.18
CA LEU A 90 5.78 -22.78 -30.27
C LEU A 90 5.74 -24.29 -30.01
N LYS A 91 5.22 -25.05 -30.97
CA LYS A 91 4.92 -26.49 -30.80
C LYS A 91 6.16 -27.38 -30.76
N GLU A 92 7.29 -26.85 -31.22
CA GLU A 92 8.58 -27.51 -31.22
C GLU A 92 9.13 -27.64 -29.80
N LEU A 93 8.78 -26.70 -28.91
CA LEU A 93 9.24 -26.69 -27.52
C LEU A 93 8.57 -27.80 -26.71
N GLN A 94 9.38 -28.60 -26.02
CA GLN A 94 8.91 -29.68 -25.16
C GLN A 94 8.92 -29.26 -23.69
N PRO A 95 8.11 -29.91 -22.82
CA PRO A 95 8.16 -29.70 -21.39
C PRO A 95 9.58 -29.91 -20.83
N ALA A 96 10.03 -28.96 -20.01
CA ALA A 96 11.36 -28.99 -19.40
C ALA A 96 11.30 -29.58 -17.99
N ARG A 97 12.34 -30.33 -17.63
CA ARG A 97 12.51 -30.90 -16.28
C ARG A 97 13.62 -30.15 -15.58
N LEU A 98 13.29 -29.41 -14.52
CA LEU A 98 14.25 -28.66 -13.72
C LEU A 98 14.48 -29.37 -12.39
N ALA A 99 15.76 -29.58 -12.07
CA ALA A 99 16.15 -30.10 -10.76
C ALA A 99 16.14 -28.96 -9.74
N LEU A 100 15.48 -29.21 -8.61
CA LEU A 100 15.54 -28.40 -7.39
C LEU A 100 16.33 -29.21 -6.36
N PRO A 101 17.61 -28.92 -6.13
CA PRO A 101 18.37 -29.52 -5.05
C PRO A 101 17.74 -29.27 -3.68
N ALA A 102 18.20 -30.00 -2.65
CA ALA A 102 17.84 -29.70 -1.27
C ALA A 102 18.17 -28.23 -0.92
N HIS A 103 17.29 -27.60 -0.14
CA HIS A 103 17.40 -26.21 0.32
C HIS A 103 17.63 -25.22 -0.84
N SER A 104 16.74 -25.23 -1.82
CA SER A 104 16.84 -24.39 -3.01
C SER A 104 15.51 -23.81 -3.47
N VAL A 105 15.59 -22.73 -4.25
CA VAL A 105 14.44 -22.08 -4.89
C VAL A 105 14.75 -21.72 -6.34
N HIS A 106 13.72 -21.70 -7.19
CA HIS A 106 13.81 -21.05 -8.49
C HIS A 106 13.59 -19.54 -8.35
N GLY A 107 14.65 -18.78 -8.57
CA GLY A 107 14.63 -17.32 -8.67
C GLY A 107 14.18 -16.88 -10.06
N ILE A 108 13.16 -16.02 -10.13
CA ILE A 108 12.57 -15.57 -11.40
C ILE A 108 12.40 -14.03 -11.37
N PRO A 109 13.18 -13.27 -12.16
CA PRO A 109 13.14 -11.81 -12.15
C PRO A 109 11.99 -11.27 -13.01
N TYR A 110 10.75 -11.49 -12.57
CA TYR A 110 9.53 -11.17 -13.33
C TYR A 110 9.48 -9.71 -13.81
N PHE A 111 9.83 -8.74 -12.95
CA PHE A 111 9.80 -7.33 -13.35
C PHE A 111 10.73 -7.05 -14.53
N TRP A 112 11.91 -7.66 -14.52
CA TRP A 112 12.95 -7.44 -15.52
C TRP A 112 12.66 -8.14 -16.84
N LEU A 113 11.90 -9.24 -16.81
CA LEU A 113 11.47 -9.97 -18.00
C LEU A 113 10.17 -9.45 -18.62
N HIS A 114 9.49 -8.51 -17.95
CA HIS A 114 8.37 -7.79 -18.54
C HIS A 114 8.90 -6.72 -19.49
N ARG A 115 8.50 -6.73 -20.77
CA ARG A 115 9.12 -5.92 -21.82
C ARG A 115 9.02 -4.42 -21.51
N ASP A 116 7.84 -3.92 -21.18
CA ASP A 116 7.65 -2.49 -20.89
C ASP A 116 8.47 -2.04 -19.68
N ASN A 117 8.50 -2.82 -18.60
CA ASN A 117 9.29 -2.50 -17.40
C ASN A 117 10.80 -2.54 -17.66
N LEU A 118 11.27 -3.48 -18.51
CA LEU A 118 12.65 -3.54 -18.92
C LEU A 118 13.05 -2.27 -19.67
N GLU A 119 12.28 -1.95 -20.72
CA GLU A 119 12.57 -0.86 -21.64
C GLU A 119 12.39 0.53 -21.00
N GLN A 120 11.43 0.70 -20.09
CA GLN A 120 11.08 1.99 -19.46
C GLN A 120 11.71 2.21 -18.08
N THR A 121 12.39 1.21 -17.50
CA THR A 121 12.90 1.35 -16.13
C THR A 121 14.26 0.68 -15.97
N VAL A 122 14.36 -0.62 -16.22
CA VAL A 122 15.60 -1.36 -15.94
C VAL A 122 16.76 -0.87 -16.82
N LEU A 123 16.52 -0.66 -18.12
CA LEU A 123 17.55 -0.15 -19.03
C LEU A 123 17.98 1.27 -18.69
N ASP A 124 17.10 2.09 -18.11
CA ASP A 124 17.44 3.44 -17.66
C ASP A 124 18.31 3.41 -16.40
N GLU A 125 18.00 2.52 -15.45
CA GLU A 125 18.75 2.34 -14.21
C GLU A 125 20.14 1.72 -14.42
N ARG A 126 20.26 0.77 -15.37
CA ARG A 126 21.52 0.05 -15.62
C ARG A 126 21.61 -0.58 -17.02
N PRO A 127 22.83 -0.76 -17.55
CA PRO A 127 23.01 -1.48 -18.80
C PRO A 127 22.71 -2.98 -18.62
N VAL A 128 22.12 -3.59 -19.66
CA VAL A 128 21.95 -5.05 -19.80
C VAL A 128 22.79 -5.52 -20.99
N PRO A 129 24.04 -5.96 -20.76
CA PRO A 129 24.92 -6.37 -21.85
C PRO A 129 24.33 -7.52 -22.65
N GLY A 130 24.34 -7.41 -23.98
CA GLY A 130 23.82 -8.45 -24.87
C GLY A 130 22.33 -8.32 -25.22
N TYR A 131 21.57 -7.42 -24.58
CA TYR A 131 20.19 -7.14 -24.98
C TYR A 131 20.11 -6.48 -26.36
N GLN A 132 19.24 -7.00 -27.22
CA GLN A 132 19.03 -6.57 -28.61
C GLN A 132 17.54 -6.28 -28.84
N PRO A 133 17.13 -4.99 -28.83
CA PRO A 133 15.73 -4.60 -29.07
C PRO A 133 15.17 -5.13 -30.39
N ASP A 134 15.94 -5.03 -31.47
CA ASP A 134 15.55 -5.50 -32.81
C ASP A 134 15.24 -7.00 -32.87
N ALA A 135 15.78 -7.79 -31.93
CA ALA A 135 15.50 -9.22 -31.85
C ALA A 135 14.07 -9.48 -31.31
N GLU A 136 13.55 -8.63 -30.41
CA GLU A 136 12.17 -8.71 -29.94
C GLU A 136 11.17 -8.34 -31.04
N ASP A 137 11.53 -7.40 -31.91
CA ASP A 137 10.66 -6.99 -33.02
C ASP A 137 10.51 -8.13 -34.04
N ARG A 138 11.57 -8.89 -34.32
CA ARG A 138 11.49 -10.11 -35.14
C ARG A 138 10.62 -11.18 -34.49
N VAL A 139 10.65 -11.30 -33.17
CA VAL A 139 9.74 -12.21 -32.46
C VAL A 139 8.29 -11.72 -32.60
N ALA A 140 8.04 -10.41 -32.51
CA ALA A 140 6.70 -9.86 -32.69
C ALA A 140 6.14 -10.16 -34.09
N GLU A 141 6.97 -10.16 -35.14
CA GLU A 141 6.56 -10.58 -36.50
C GLU A 141 6.02 -12.02 -36.52
N HIS A 142 6.66 -12.95 -35.80
CA HIS A 142 6.19 -14.34 -35.68
C HIS A 142 4.79 -14.42 -35.04
N PHE A 143 4.47 -13.54 -34.10
CA PHE A 143 3.16 -13.45 -33.46
C PHE A 143 2.19 -12.49 -34.16
N SER A 144 2.36 -12.23 -35.46
CA SER A 144 1.50 -11.34 -36.25
C SER A 144 1.45 -9.91 -35.69
N GLN A 145 2.60 -9.38 -35.27
CA GLN A 145 2.76 -8.05 -34.68
C GLN A 145 1.93 -7.80 -33.41
N ARG A 146 1.54 -8.87 -32.71
CA ARG A 146 0.97 -8.72 -31.35
C ARG A 146 2.07 -8.21 -30.43
N GLN A 147 1.77 -7.14 -29.69
CA GLN A 147 2.66 -6.66 -28.64
C GLN A 147 2.75 -7.71 -27.55
N MET A 148 3.95 -8.27 -27.38
CA MET A 148 4.22 -9.27 -26.37
C MET A 148 4.54 -8.57 -25.06
N THR A 149 3.87 -9.00 -23.99
CA THR A 149 4.06 -8.44 -22.63
C THR A 149 5.43 -8.79 -22.04
N TRP A 150 6.00 -9.91 -22.45
CA TRP A 150 7.26 -10.44 -21.92
C TRP A 150 8.37 -10.37 -22.96
N VAL A 151 9.61 -10.32 -22.50
CA VAL A 151 10.80 -10.53 -23.34
C VAL A 151 10.76 -11.97 -23.86
N MET A 152 10.77 -12.13 -25.17
CA MET A 152 10.53 -13.42 -25.81
C MET A 152 11.78 -14.02 -26.45
N ASN A 153 12.71 -13.20 -26.96
CA ASN A 153 13.92 -13.73 -27.56
C ASN A 153 14.82 -14.35 -26.48
N GLY A 154 15.26 -15.59 -26.69
CA GLY A 154 16.04 -16.34 -25.71
C GLY A 154 17.36 -15.68 -25.34
N ASP A 155 18.07 -15.07 -26.28
CA ASP A 155 19.36 -14.43 -25.98
C ASP A 155 19.13 -13.17 -25.12
N ASN A 156 18.05 -12.44 -25.39
CA ASN A 156 17.62 -11.32 -24.55
C ASN A 156 17.19 -11.76 -23.16
N GLN A 157 16.43 -12.86 -23.04
CA GLN A 157 16.05 -13.44 -21.76
C GLN A 157 17.30 -13.81 -20.94
N GLN A 158 18.27 -14.47 -21.57
CA GLN A 158 19.53 -14.81 -20.93
C GLN A 158 20.30 -13.56 -20.48
N ALA A 159 20.46 -12.57 -21.36
CA ALA A 159 21.15 -11.31 -21.04
C ALA A 159 20.53 -10.59 -19.83
N VAL A 160 19.20 -10.51 -19.78
CA VAL A 160 18.45 -9.90 -18.67
C VAL A 160 18.65 -10.68 -17.37
N ILE A 161 18.56 -12.01 -17.41
CA ILE A 161 18.75 -12.87 -16.23
C ILE A 161 20.19 -12.79 -15.71
N GLU A 162 21.18 -12.80 -16.60
CA GLU A 162 22.58 -12.64 -16.24
C GLU A 162 22.84 -11.29 -15.59
N ALA A 163 22.33 -10.19 -16.16
CA ALA A 163 22.43 -8.86 -15.58
C ALA A 163 21.74 -8.75 -14.21
N PHE A 164 20.60 -9.42 -14.02
CA PHE A 164 19.91 -9.47 -12.72
C PHE A 164 20.75 -10.16 -11.65
N PHE A 165 21.36 -11.31 -11.96
CA PHE A 165 22.09 -12.11 -10.98
C PHE A 165 23.58 -11.78 -10.87
N GLN A 166 24.13 -10.88 -11.70
CA GLN A 166 25.57 -10.63 -11.80
C GLN A 166 26.22 -10.32 -10.42
N ASP A 167 25.57 -9.48 -9.61
CA ASP A 167 26.06 -8.99 -8.32
C ASP A 167 25.60 -9.87 -7.13
N VAL A 168 24.99 -11.03 -7.41
CA VAL A 168 24.62 -12.01 -6.38
C VAL A 168 25.81 -12.91 -6.08
N VAL A 169 26.44 -12.68 -4.94
CA VAL A 169 27.71 -13.30 -4.54
C VAL A 169 27.45 -14.42 -3.52
N ALA A 170 27.98 -15.61 -3.78
CA ALA A 170 27.87 -16.76 -2.88
C ALA A 170 28.43 -16.43 -1.49
N ASP A 171 27.72 -16.90 -0.46
CA ASP A 171 28.01 -16.74 0.97
C ASP A 171 28.09 -15.27 1.44
N GLN A 172 27.60 -14.34 0.61
CA GLN A 172 27.56 -12.92 0.92
C GLN A 172 26.19 -12.31 0.68
N SER A 173 25.55 -12.65 -0.44
CA SER A 173 24.20 -12.19 -0.75
C SER A 173 23.18 -12.87 0.15
N LEU A 174 22.39 -12.06 0.84
CA LEU A 174 21.20 -12.51 1.57
C LEU A 174 20.04 -12.79 0.60
N ILE A 175 19.26 -13.80 0.94
CA ILE A 175 17.94 -14.08 0.36
C ILE A 175 16.90 -14.06 1.48
N PHE A 176 15.88 -13.22 1.33
CA PHE A 176 14.76 -13.10 2.26
C PHE A 176 13.53 -13.80 1.70
N PHE A 177 12.96 -14.72 2.46
CA PHE A 177 11.72 -15.41 2.10
C PHE A 177 10.53 -14.67 2.66
N TYR A 178 9.49 -14.47 1.86
CA TYR A 178 8.30 -13.74 2.29
C TYR A 178 7.00 -14.30 1.74
N LEU A 179 5.93 -14.13 2.51
CA LEU A 179 4.55 -14.42 2.14
C LEU A 179 3.88 -13.14 1.65
N LYS A 180 3.28 -13.21 0.46
CA LYS A 180 2.37 -12.16 -0.02
C LYS A 180 0.97 -12.25 0.61
N HIS A 181 0.60 -13.46 1.02
CA HIS A 181 -0.68 -13.75 1.66
C HIS A 181 -0.42 -14.73 2.80
N SER A 182 -0.95 -14.41 3.97
CA SER A 182 -0.75 -15.19 5.21
C SER A 182 -2.12 -15.56 5.81
N PRO A 183 -2.17 -16.58 6.69
CA PRO A 183 -3.40 -16.96 7.39
C PRO A 183 -3.74 -16.06 8.59
N PHE A 184 -2.93 -15.04 8.88
CA PHE A 184 -3.08 -14.20 10.06
C PHE A 184 -4.00 -13.00 9.76
N GLU A 185 -4.97 -12.74 10.64
CA GLU A 185 -5.93 -11.63 10.48
C GLU A 185 -5.31 -10.27 10.84
N GLY A 186 -5.67 -9.20 10.10
CA GLY A 186 -5.28 -7.82 10.41
C GLY A 186 -3.79 -7.48 10.22
N GLN A 187 -3.03 -8.34 9.54
CA GLN A 187 -1.57 -8.27 9.46
C GLN A 187 -1.01 -7.47 8.28
N PRO A 188 0.30 -7.12 8.29
CA PRO A 188 0.98 -6.49 7.16
C PRO A 188 0.76 -7.24 5.85
N ARG A 189 0.69 -6.48 4.76
CA ARG A 189 0.42 -6.98 3.42
C ARG A 189 1.44 -8.02 2.96
N ARG A 190 2.70 -7.92 3.41
CA ARG A 190 3.75 -8.92 3.18
C ARG A 190 4.47 -9.26 4.48
N LEU A 191 4.69 -10.55 4.69
CA LEU A 191 5.26 -11.09 5.91
C LEU A 191 6.59 -11.80 5.63
N LEU A 192 7.65 -11.47 6.35
CA LEU A 192 8.92 -12.18 6.30
C LEU A 192 8.77 -13.55 6.96
N VAL A 193 9.27 -14.58 6.28
CA VAL A 193 9.31 -15.96 6.76
C VAL A 193 10.67 -16.27 7.40
N GLY A 194 11.73 -15.76 6.80
CA GLY A 194 13.09 -16.04 7.21
C GLY A 194 14.12 -15.46 6.26
N ALA A 195 15.40 -15.64 6.60
CA ALA A 195 16.52 -15.16 5.81
C ALA A 195 17.69 -16.14 5.87
N ALA A 196 18.48 -16.18 4.79
CA ALA A 196 19.69 -16.97 4.70
C ALA A 196 20.68 -16.37 3.68
N LEU A 197 21.86 -16.95 3.57
CA LEU A 197 22.83 -16.66 2.52
C LEU A 197 22.54 -17.51 1.29
N VAL A 198 22.71 -16.92 0.10
CA VAL A 198 22.78 -17.65 -1.17
C VAL A 198 24.12 -18.37 -1.24
N THR A 199 24.12 -19.69 -1.36
CA THR A 199 25.35 -20.52 -1.37
C THR A 199 25.80 -20.88 -2.79
N SER A 200 24.85 -21.01 -3.73
CA SER A 200 25.16 -21.25 -5.13
C SER A 200 24.06 -20.72 -6.04
N ARG A 201 24.43 -20.47 -7.31
CA ARG A 201 23.50 -20.13 -8.38
C ARG A 201 23.78 -21.00 -9.59
N THR A 202 22.72 -21.55 -10.19
CA THR A 202 22.78 -22.27 -11.46
C THR A 202 21.86 -21.58 -12.45
N PRO A 203 22.38 -21.03 -13.56
CA PRO A 203 21.56 -20.34 -14.56
C PRO A 203 20.56 -21.31 -15.20
N PRO A 204 19.42 -20.78 -15.70
CA PRO A 204 18.41 -21.61 -16.35
C PRO A 204 18.94 -22.23 -17.64
N PRO A 205 18.51 -23.45 -18.00
CA PRO A 205 18.81 -24.04 -19.30
C PRO A 205 17.92 -23.41 -20.40
N THR A 206 18.22 -23.74 -21.66
CA THR A 206 17.30 -23.50 -22.78
C THR A 206 16.10 -24.43 -22.72
N TRP A 207 15.00 -24.04 -23.34
CA TRP A 207 13.87 -24.94 -23.53
C TRP A 207 14.25 -26.10 -24.45
N PRO A 208 13.93 -27.37 -24.11
CA PRO A 208 14.16 -28.48 -25.02
C PRO A 208 13.38 -28.28 -26.34
N GLY A 209 14.07 -28.41 -27.47
CA GLY A 209 13.52 -28.12 -28.80
C GLY A 209 13.74 -26.67 -29.28
N SER A 210 14.36 -25.81 -28.46
CA SER A 210 14.66 -24.42 -28.83
C SER A 210 15.57 -24.28 -30.05
N GLU A 211 16.41 -25.26 -30.37
CA GLU A 211 17.26 -25.17 -31.57
C GLU A 211 16.46 -25.30 -32.87
N SER A 212 15.24 -25.85 -32.78
CA SER A 212 14.32 -26.00 -33.91
C SER A 212 13.20 -24.95 -33.94
N SER A 213 13.12 -24.06 -32.96
CA SER A 213 12.12 -22.98 -32.94
C SER A 213 12.54 -21.79 -33.80
N ALA A 214 11.58 -20.92 -34.13
CA ALA A 214 11.79 -19.74 -34.98
C ALA A 214 12.81 -18.73 -34.41
N PHE A 215 13.03 -18.77 -33.09
CA PHE A 215 14.01 -17.97 -32.35
C PHE A 215 14.42 -18.76 -31.09
N PRO A 216 15.61 -18.47 -30.50
CA PRO A 216 16.03 -19.09 -29.24
C PRO A 216 15.02 -18.84 -28.11
N SER A 217 14.90 -19.77 -27.17
CA SER A 217 13.99 -19.67 -26.03
C SER A 217 14.68 -20.20 -24.77
N HIS A 218 14.88 -19.32 -23.79
CA HIS A 218 15.50 -19.66 -22.52
C HIS A 218 14.45 -19.81 -21.42
N MET A 219 14.72 -20.69 -20.46
CA MET A 219 13.92 -20.76 -19.24
C MET A 219 14.22 -19.56 -18.34
N TRP A 220 13.34 -19.28 -17.39
CA TRP A 220 13.49 -18.11 -16.50
C TRP A 220 13.97 -18.48 -15.09
N GLU A 221 14.01 -19.78 -14.79
CA GLU A 221 14.28 -20.33 -13.47
C GLU A 221 15.78 -20.49 -13.18
N THR A 222 16.39 -19.45 -12.61
CA THR A 222 17.73 -19.58 -11.99
C THR A 222 17.58 -20.37 -10.69
N THR A 223 18.30 -21.48 -10.53
CA THR A 223 18.28 -22.25 -9.28
C THR A 223 19.22 -21.62 -8.27
N LEU A 224 18.69 -21.24 -7.11
CA LEU A 224 19.42 -20.65 -5.99
C LEU A 224 19.42 -21.62 -4.82
N GLN A 225 20.59 -22.08 -4.38
CA GLN A 225 20.71 -22.82 -3.12
C GLN A 225 20.98 -21.83 -1.97
N HIS A 226 20.52 -22.19 -0.78
CA HIS A 226 20.67 -21.34 0.40
C HIS A 226 21.13 -22.09 1.65
N SER A 227 21.65 -21.33 2.61
CA SER A 227 22.22 -21.86 3.85
C SER A 227 21.18 -22.18 4.94
N LEU A 228 19.92 -21.76 4.80
CA LEU A 228 18.88 -21.94 5.82
C LEU A 228 18.66 -23.41 6.23
N ARG A 229 18.69 -23.70 7.54
CA ARG A 229 18.36 -25.02 8.11
C ARG A 229 17.40 -24.88 9.29
N ALA A 230 16.63 -25.94 9.56
CA ALA A 230 15.62 -25.96 10.62
C ALA A 230 16.24 -25.91 12.04
N ASP A 231 17.47 -26.38 12.20
CA ASP A 231 18.25 -26.28 13.45
C ASP A 231 18.81 -24.87 13.69
N GLY A 232 18.53 -23.92 12.79
CA GLY A 232 19.01 -22.54 12.84
C GLY A 232 20.43 -22.34 12.34
N SER A 233 21.09 -23.39 11.84
CA SER A 233 22.39 -23.22 11.18
C SER A 233 22.22 -22.47 9.86
N GLY A 234 23.05 -21.44 9.66
CA GLY A 234 23.12 -20.69 8.40
C GLY A 234 21.92 -19.79 8.08
N GLY A 235 21.02 -19.52 9.02
CA GLY A 235 19.90 -18.60 8.77
C GLY A 235 18.90 -18.50 9.92
N ILE A 236 17.81 -17.78 9.67
CA ILE A 236 16.64 -17.73 10.54
C ILE A 236 15.39 -18.14 9.78
N LEU A 237 14.56 -18.97 10.43
CA LEU A 237 13.21 -19.32 10.02
C LEU A 237 12.27 -19.01 11.18
N LEU A 238 11.27 -18.16 10.96
CA LEU A 238 10.24 -17.91 11.95
C LEU A 238 9.28 -19.12 12.03
N PRO A 239 8.83 -19.52 13.23
CA PRO A 239 7.97 -20.70 13.46
C PRO A 239 6.51 -20.39 13.13
N LEU A 240 6.25 -19.92 11.90
CA LEU A 240 4.95 -19.37 11.51
C LEU A 240 3.82 -20.39 11.63
N GLN A 241 4.08 -21.69 11.43
CA GLN A 241 3.07 -22.75 11.61
C GLN A 241 2.62 -22.87 13.06
N ALA A 242 3.56 -22.79 14.01
CA ALA A 242 3.23 -22.78 15.44
C ALA A 242 2.46 -21.51 15.82
N LEU A 243 2.92 -20.35 15.35
CA LEU A 243 2.24 -19.07 15.58
C LEU A 243 0.82 -19.06 14.99
N ALA A 244 0.60 -19.63 13.80
CA ALA A 244 -0.73 -19.74 13.20
C ALA A 244 -1.66 -20.64 14.04
N THR A 245 -1.12 -21.69 14.65
CA THR A 245 -1.86 -22.57 15.55
C THR A 245 -2.28 -21.83 16.82
N LEU A 246 -1.36 -21.06 17.42
CA LEU A 246 -1.65 -20.22 18.60
C LEU A 246 -2.68 -19.13 18.29
N ALA A 247 -2.54 -18.45 17.15
CA ALA A 247 -3.49 -17.44 16.69
C ALA A 247 -4.90 -18.03 16.53
N ALA A 248 -5.02 -19.23 15.94
CA ALA A 248 -6.30 -19.93 15.81
C ALA A 248 -6.91 -20.34 17.18
N GLN A 249 -6.10 -20.44 18.23
CA GLN A 249 -6.53 -20.69 19.61
C GLN A 249 -6.87 -19.40 20.38
N GLY A 250 -6.68 -18.23 19.77
CA GLY A 250 -6.99 -16.92 20.34
C GLY A 250 -5.80 -16.20 21.01
N THR A 251 -4.58 -16.72 20.90
CA THR A 251 -3.37 -16.03 21.38
C THR A 251 -2.98 -14.91 20.42
N ASP A 252 -2.72 -13.72 20.94
CA ASP A 252 -2.17 -12.63 20.13
C ASP A 252 -0.70 -12.90 19.81
N VAL A 253 -0.41 -13.12 18.53
CA VAL A 253 0.93 -13.37 18.01
C VAL A 253 1.46 -12.22 17.17
N THR A 254 0.76 -11.07 17.12
CA THR A 254 1.05 -9.97 16.19
C THR A 254 2.50 -9.49 16.31
N GLU A 255 3.02 -9.35 17.53
CA GLU A 255 4.43 -8.97 17.75
C GLU A 255 5.44 -10.04 17.29
N ALA A 256 5.06 -11.32 17.26
CA ALA A 256 5.91 -12.41 16.78
C ALA A 256 5.95 -12.52 15.24
N LEU A 257 5.26 -11.64 14.52
CA LEU A 257 5.21 -11.60 13.06
C LEU A 257 6.13 -10.48 12.54
N ALA A 258 6.93 -10.78 11.51
CA ALA A 258 7.87 -9.82 10.91
C ALA A 258 7.30 -9.20 9.64
N ALA A 259 6.99 -7.91 9.66
CA ALA A 259 6.57 -7.17 8.47
C ALA A 259 7.74 -7.00 7.49
N ALA A 260 7.48 -7.14 6.19
CA ALA A 260 8.48 -6.82 5.18
C ALA A 260 8.49 -5.30 4.88
N PRO A 261 9.66 -4.64 4.76
CA PRO A 261 9.73 -3.23 4.41
C PRO A 261 9.38 -3.02 2.91
N GLU A 262 8.16 -2.55 2.62
CA GLU A 262 7.60 -2.48 1.26
C GLU A 262 7.95 -1.20 0.47
N ASN A 263 9.15 -0.65 0.63
CA ASN A 263 9.55 0.57 -0.10
C ASN A 263 9.93 0.24 -1.55
N GLY A 264 9.36 0.96 -2.52
CA GLY A 264 9.66 0.78 -3.95
C GLY A 264 9.39 -0.64 -4.44
N ARG A 265 10.40 -1.30 -5.05
CA ARG A 265 10.28 -2.68 -5.55
C ARG A 265 10.58 -3.76 -4.51
N ASN A 266 11.05 -3.41 -3.31
CA ASN A 266 11.42 -4.39 -2.30
C ASN A 266 10.25 -5.35 -1.99
N PHE A 267 10.57 -6.65 -1.86
CA PHE A 267 9.59 -7.71 -1.58
C PHE A 267 8.42 -7.79 -2.58
N SER A 268 8.63 -7.36 -3.83
CA SER A 268 7.66 -7.50 -4.91
C SER A 268 8.00 -8.71 -5.80
N TYR A 269 7.06 -9.08 -6.69
CA TYR A 269 7.28 -10.12 -7.71
C TYR A 269 7.63 -11.51 -7.14
N ALA A 270 8.15 -12.43 -7.98
CA ALA A 270 8.56 -13.76 -7.50
C ALA A 270 9.97 -13.71 -6.89
N THR A 271 10.90 -13.02 -7.56
CA THR A 271 12.24 -12.72 -7.07
C THR A 271 12.60 -11.31 -7.49
N GLU A 272 13.12 -10.54 -6.56
CA GLU A 272 13.49 -9.14 -6.79
C GLU A 272 14.71 -8.75 -5.95
N HIS A 273 15.46 -7.76 -6.43
CA HIS A 273 16.54 -7.12 -5.68
C HIS A 273 16.01 -6.47 -4.40
N ILE A 274 16.80 -6.58 -3.32
CA ILE A 274 16.57 -5.89 -2.05
C ILE A 274 17.66 -4.84 -1.87
N SER A 275 17.25 -3.60 -1.60
CA SER A 275 18.19 -2.51 -1.34
C SER A 275 19.00 -2.79 -0.06
N PRO A 276 20.24 -2.27 0.07
CA PRO A 276 21.02 -2.45 1.29
C PRO A 276 20.31 -1.93 2.55
N ASP A 277 19.51 -0.87 2.42
CA ASP A 277 18.72 -0.31 3.52
C ASP A 277 17.54 -1.23 3.91
N ALA A 278 16.82 -1.76 2.93
CA ALA A 278 15.76 -2.74 3.17
C ALA A 278 16.28 -4.07 3.75
N ALA A 279 17.51 -4.48 3.40
CA ALA A 279 18.14 -5.64 4.00
C ALA A 279 18.41 -5.47 5.50
N VAL A 280 18.91 -4.29 5.91
CA VAL A 280 19.06 -3.93 7.33
C VAL A 280 17.71 -3.93 8.03
N ALA A 281 16.71 -3.25 7.46
CA ALA A 281 15.36 -3.19 8.04
C ALA A 281 14.74 -4.59 8.20
N SER A 282 14.91 -5.47 7.21
CA SER A 282 14.38 -6.84 7.26
C SER A 282 15.03 -7.70 8.34
N LEU A 283 16.35 -7.59 8.53
CA LEU A 283 17.05 -8.30 9.60
C LEU A 283 16.66 -7.77 10.99
N MET A 284 16.44 -6.47 11.13
CA MET A 284 15.94 -5.86 12.38
C MET A 284 14.53 -6.38 12.71
N GLU A 285 13.63 -6.42 11.73
CA GLU A 285 12.27 -6.96 11.89
C GLU A 285 12.26 -8.45 12.24
N LEU A 286 13.10 -9.25 11.57
CA LEU A 286 13.26 -10.67 11.90
C LEU A 286 13.77 -10.86 13.34
N ASN A 287 14.71 -10.02 13.80
CA ASN A 287 15.22 -10.07 15.17
C ASN A 287 14.14 -9.69 16.19
N ARG A 288 13.37 -8.61 15.93
CA ARG A 288 12.24 -8.22 16.80
C ARG A 288 11.22 -9.37 16.90
N ALA A 289 10.75 -9.86 15.76
CA ALA A 289 9.75 -10.93 15.71
C ALA A 289 10.24 -12.22 16.36
N ALA A 290 11.50 -12.60 16.16
CA ALA A 290 12.10 -13.78 16.81
C ALA A 290 12.13 -13.64 18.34
N ARG A 291 12.48 -12.46 18.86
CA ARG A 291 12.49 -12.20 20.30
C ARG A 291 11.08 -12.15 20.89
N ALA A 292 10.13 -11.57 20.16
CA ALA A 292 8.72 -11.58 20.56
C ALA A 292 8.13 -13.01 20.55
N ALA A 293 8.50 -13.85 19.57
CA ALA A 293 8.11 -15.24 19.53
C ALA A 293 8.63 -16.03 20.75
N ILE A 294 9.89 -15.79 21.15
CA ILE A 294 10.47 -16.39 22.37
C ILE A 294 9.73 -15.91 23.63
N ALA A 295 9.31 -14.64 23.67
CA ALA A 295 8.60 -14.05 24.79
C ALA A 295 7.16 -14.55 24.98
N LEU A 296 6.62 -15.32 24.04
CA LEU A 296 5.34 -16.03 24.22
C LEU A 296 5.44 -17.17 25.24
N GLU A 297 6.64 -17.66 25.55
CA GLU A 297 6.89 -18.76 26.51
C GLU A 297 6.11 -20.06 26.20
N GLU A 298 5.87 -20.32 24.91
CA GLU A 298 5.14 -21.50 24.42
C GLU A 298 6.09 -22.58 23.89
N ASP A 299 5.99 -23.83 24.39
CA ASP A 299 6.86 -24.96 23.99
C ASP A 299 6.82 -25.24 22.48
N SER A 300 5.70 -24.94 21.83
CA SER A 300 5.52 -25.14 20.39
C SER A 300 6.26 -24.11 19.52
N VAL A 301 6.71 -23.00 20.11
CA VAL A 301 7.38 -21.88 19.44
C VAL A 301 8.85 -21.90 19.82
N THR A 302 9.69 -22.43 18.93
CA THR A 302 11.14 -22.50 19.16
C THR A 302 11.89 -21.68 18.13
N ILE A 303 12.78 -20.81 18.60
CA ILE A 303 13.81 -20.15 17.79
C ILE A 303 15.18 -20.67 18.25
N PRO A 304 15.98 -21.31 17.39
CA PRO A 304 17.31 -21.77 17.76
C PRO A 304 18.26 -20.61 18.11
N GLU A 305 19.09 -20.77 19.15
CA GLU A 305 20.08 -19.76 19.56
C GLU A 305 21.10 -19.45 18.43
N ALA A 306 21.42 -20.46 17.61
CA ALA A 306 22.28 -20.29 16.44
C ALA A 306 21.69 -19.29 15.42
N SER A 307 20.37 -19.23 15.27
CA SER A 307 19.71 -18.25 14.39
C SER A 307 19.84 -16.82 14.92
N LEU A 308 19.77 -16.62 16.24
CA LEU A 308 19.94 -15.30 16.85
C LEU A 308 21.39 -14.81 16.68
N THR A 309 22.36 -15.70 16.88
CA THR A 309 23.78 -15.39 16.65
C THR A 309 24.03 -15.04 15.18
N TRP A 310 23.48 -15.83 14.26
CA TRP A 310 23.56 -15.56 12.82
C TRP A 310 22.92 -14.21 12.45
N LEU A 311 21.77 -13.87 13.03
CA LEU A 311 21.10 -12.59 12.82
C LEU A 311 21.98 -11.41 13.24
N ASP A 312 22.58 -11.47 14.42
CA ASP A 312 23.44 -10.40 14.95
C ASP A 312 24.68 -10.21 14.05
N GLU A 313 25.29 -11.30 13.58
CA GLU A 313 26.40 -11.27 12.62
C GLU A 313 25.99 -10.64 11.28
N GLN A 314 24.88 -11.11 10.69
CA GLN A 314 24.42 -10.60 9.41
C GLN A 314 23.94 -9.16 9.49
N LEU A 315 23.36 -8.73 10.62
CA LEU A 315 22.98 -7.33 10.83
C LEU A 315 24.22 -6.43 10.83
N SER A 316 25.31 -6.85 11.49
CA SER A 316 26.60 -6.14 11.44
C SER A 316 27.15 -6.02 10.02
N HIS A 317 27.10 -7.11 9.25
CA HIS A 317 27.52 -7.11 7.84
C HIS A 317 26.61 -6.24 6.94
N ALA A 318 25.30 -6.29 7.15
CA ALA A 318 24.33 -5.52 6.39
C ALA A 318 24.52 -4.01 6.62
N TRP A 319 24.76 -3.57 7.87
CA TRP A 319 25.10 -2.16 8.16
C TRP A 319 26.35 -1.70 7.43
N LYS A 320 27.41 -2.52 7.45
CA LYS A 320 28.66 -2.21 6.74
C LYS A 320 28.47 -2.11 5.23
N ARG A 321 27.64 -2.99 4.64
CA ARG A 321 27.34 -3.00 3.19
C ARG A 321 26.40 -1.89 2.78
N ARG A 322 25.39 -1.58 3.59
CA ARG A 322 24.54 -0.39 3.43
C ARG A 322 25.41 0.85 3.34
N GLY A 323 26.43 0.90 4.20
CA GLY A 323 27.36 2.00 4.23
C GLY A 323 26.66 3.34 4.44
N PRO A 324 27.34 4.44 4.13
CA PRO A 324 26.82 5.75 4.42
C PRO A 324 25.87 6.31 3.36
N ALA A 325 25.83 5.78 2.13
CA ALA A 325 25.15 6.45 1.02
C ALA A 325 24.21 5.53 0.21
N PRO A 326 23.18 4.92 0.83
CA PRO A 326 22.24 4.06 0.09
C PRO A 326 21.42 4.80 -0.98
N GLY A 327 21.15 6.11 -0.79
CA GLY A 327 20.40 6.96 -1.72
C GLY A 327 21.21 7.53 -2.88
N LEU A 328 22.48 7.12 -3.02
CA LEU A 328 23.35 7.61 -4.08
C LEU A 328 22.75 7.47 -5.49
N PRO A 329 22.05 6.38 -5.87
CA PRO A 329 21.42 6.29 -7.19
C PRO A 329 20.48 7.46 -7.49
N ALA A 330 19.56 7.79 -6.57
CA ALA A 330 18.60 8.88 -6.76
C ALA A 330 19.27 10.25 -6.93
N VAL A 331 20.35 10.49 -6.19
CA VAL A 331 21.16 11.71 -6.31
C VAL A 331 21.89 11.78 -7.65
N LEU A 332 22.45 10.66 -8.12
CA LEU A 332 23.13 10.60 -9.41
C LEU A 332 22.17 10.87 -10.57
N GLU A 333 20.93 10.39 -10.49
CA GLU A 333 19.90 10.67 -11.49
C GLU A 333 19.60 12.18 -11.57
N ARG A 334 19.42 12.84 -10.42
CA ARG A 334 19.25 14.30 -10.34
C ARG A 334 20.43 15.08 -10.94
N LEU A 335 21.64 14.54 -10.83
CA LEU A 335 22.86 15.11 -11.42
C LEU A 335 23.04 14.79 -12.92
N GLY A 336 22.08 14.09 -13.55
CA GLY A 336 22.11 13.75 -14.98
C GLY A 336 23.05 12.59 -15.31
N PHE A 337 23.28 11.68 -14.37
CA PHE A 337 23.95 10.41 -14.67
C PHE A 337 23.00 9.49 -15.42
N LEU A 338 23.51 8.88 -16.50
CA LEU A 338 22.83 7.77 -17.16
C LEU A 338 23.15 6.51 -16.38
N HIS A 339 22.19 5.61 -16.23
CA HIS A 339 22.35 4.38 -15.45
C HIS A 339 22.76 4.67 -13.99
N PRO A 340 21.97 5.46 -13.25
CA PRO A 340 22.34 5.94 -11.91
C PRO A 340 22.67 4.81 -10.93
N THR A 341 21.93 3.70 -10.96
CA THR A 341 22.18 2.54 -10.10
C THR A 341 23.51 1.87 -10.44
N PHE A 342 23.80 1.68 -11.72
CA PHE A 342 25.10 1.15 -12.16
C PHE A 342 26.25 2.07 -11.75
N CYS A 343 26.13 3.39 -11.95
CA CYS A 343 27.14 4.36 -11.55
C CYS A 343 27.39 4.32 -10.03
N ALA A 344 26.34 4.24 -9.22
CA ALA A 344 26.47 4.11 -7.77
C ALA A 344 27.22 2.82 -7.38
N HIS A 345 26.89 1.68 -7.99
CA HIS A 345 27.57 0.40 -7.72
C HIS A 345 29.06 0.47 -8.07
N GLN A 346 29.43 1.12 -9.18
CA GLN A 346 30.82 1.31 -9.57
C GLN A 346 31.59 2.21 -8.58
N LEU A 347 30.96 3.29 -8.10
CA LEU A 347 31.55 4.17 -7.10
C LEU A 347 31.76 3.45 -5.76
N ILE A 348 30.75 2.72 -5.29
CA ILE A 348 30.82 1.91 -4.06
C ILE A 348 31.88 0.80 -4.19
N SER A 349 31.94 0.14 -5.34
CA SER A 349 32.93 -0.93 -5.58
C SER A 349 34.39 -0.41 -5.59
N ALA A 350 34.57 0.87 -5.92
CA ALA A 350 35.84 1.57 -5.96
C ALA A 350 36.28 2.13 -4.60
N THR A 351 35.45 2.07 -3.56
CA THR A 351 35.81 2.39 -2.17
C THR A 351 36.05 1.12 -1.33
N SER A 352 36.62 1.28 -0.13
CA SER A 352 36.72 0.17 0.82
C SER A 352 35.33 -0.16 1.39
N ASN A 353 35.14 -1.40 1.83
CA ASN A 353 33.86 -1.84 2.38
C ASN A 353 33.43 -1.00 3.61
N GLY A 354 32.30 -0.30 3.48
CA GLY A 354 31.75 0.60 4.49
C GLY A 354 32.34 2.01 4.52
N ASP A 355 33.14 2.41 3.53
CA ASP A 355 33.60 3.80 3.37
C ASP A 355 32.59 4.67 2.60
N ASP A 356 32.70 5.99 2.76
CA ASP A 356 31.87 6.98 2.06
C ASP A 356 32.25 7.10 0.57
N PRO A 357 31.34 6.80 -0.38
CA PRO A 357 31.58 7.02 -1.80
C PRO A 357 31.45 8.50 -2.21
N TRP A 358 30.90 9.37 -1.36
CA TRP A 358 30.69 10.78 -1.68
C TRP A 358 31.98 11.54 -2.01
N PRO A 359 33.07 11.46 -1.22
CA PRO A 359 34.33 12.11 -1.58
C PRO A 359 34.90 11.62 -2.91
N LEU A 360 34.65 10.36 -3.28
CA LEU A 360 35.06 9.83 -4.58
C LEU A 360 34.25 10.46 -5.72
N LEU A 361 32.93 10.65 -5.54
CA LEU A 361 32.08 11.36 -6.49
C LEU A 361 32.53 12.82 -6.67
N GLU A 362 32.81 13.53 -5.57
CA GLU A 362 33.31 14.91 -5.62
C GLU A 362 34.65 14.98 -6.37
N ASN A 363 35.61 14.12 -6.01
CA ASN A 363 36.89 14.04 -6.69
C ASN A 363 36.72 13.74 -8.19
N LEU A 364 35.80 12.84 -8.52
CA LEU A 364 35.49 12.46 -9.88
C LEU A 364 34.95 13.65 -10.68
N LEU A 365 34.01 14.44 -10.13
CA LEU A 365 33.41 15.60 -10.79
C LEU A 365 34.35 16.82 -10.84
N GLU A 366 35.21 16.99 -9.84
CA GLU A 366 36.16 18.12 -9.73
C GLU A 366 37.52 17.88 -10.37
N GLN A 367 37.68 16.82 -11.15
CA GLN A 367 38.93 16.46 -11.86
C GLN A 367 40.12 16.20 -10.91
N ARG A 368 39.84 15.72 -9.69
CA ARG A 368 40.88 15.28 -8.74
C ARG A 368 41.24 13.81 -9.00
N PRO A 369 42.36 13.29 -8.44
CA PRO A 369 42.78 11.91 -8.64
C PRO A 369 41.70 10.89 -8.20
N VAL A 370 41.32 10.00 -9.11
CA VAL A 370 40.36 8.91 -8.87
C VAL A 370 40.81 7.60 -9.54
N PRO A 371 40.34 6.42 -9.06
CA PRO A 371 40.62 5.13 -9.70
C PRO A 371 40.19 5.11 -11.17
N ALA A 372 40.95 4.40 -12.01
CA ALA A 372 40.68 4.35 -13.46
C ALA A 372 39.29 3.81 -13.80
N ALA A 373 38.77 2.87 -13.00
CA ALA A 373 37.47 2.22 -13.22
C ALA A 373 36.28 3.20 -13.24
N VAL A 374 36.35 4.32 -12.50
CA VAL A 374 35.23 5.26 -12.38
C VAL A 374 35.40 6.52 -13.24
N LYS A 375 36.57 6.71 -13.88
CA LYS A 375 36.86 7.93 -14.66
C LYS A 375 35.85 8.17 -15.78
N ALA A 376 35.40 7.10 -16.44
CA ALA A 376 34.45 7.16 -17.55
C ALA A 376 33.04 7.60 -17.10
N LEU A 377 32.73 7.58 -15.80
CA LEU A 377 31.42 7.95 -15.28
C LEU A 377 31.19 9.47 -15.30
N ALA A 378 32.22 10.30 -15.35
CA ALA A 378 32.07 11.76 -15.43
C ALA A 378 32.41 12.30 -16.82
N THR A 379 31.39 12.88 -17.47
CA THR A 379 31.50 13.60 -18.74
C THR A 379 31.67 15.10 -18.49
N ASP A 380 32.13 15.85 -19.49
CA ASP A 380 32.25 17.32 -19.39
C ASP A 380 30.93 17.98 -19.03
N THR A 381 29.82 17.52 -19.61
CA THR A 381 28.46 18.00 -19.28
C THR A 381 28.13 17.81 -17.79
N ARG A 382 28.41 16.64 -17.20
CA ARG A 382 28.17 16.39 -15.77
C ARG A 382 29.03 17.28 -14.87
N ARG A 383 30.28 17.54 -15.27
CA ARG A 383 31.15 18.48 -14.57
C ARG A 383 30.58 19.90 -14.63
N THR A 384 30.05 20.31 -15.78
CA THR A 384 29.38 21.62 -15.92
C THR A 384 28.13 21.70 -15.04
N ILE A 385 27.29 20.67 -15.00
CA ILE A 385 26.11 20.61 -14.11
C ILE A 385 26.55 20.78 -12.65
N TRP A 386 27.52 19.96 -12.20
CA TRP A 386 28.05 20.03 -10.83
C TRP A 386 28.62 21.41 -10.48
N ALA A 387 29.41 22.01 -11.38
CA ALA A 387 30.03 23.32 -11.16
C ALA A 387 29.00 24.46 -11.05
N ASN A 388 27.83 24.32 -11.71
CA ASN A 388 26.74 25.28 -11.63
C ASN A 388 25.71 24.97 -10.54
N THR A 389 25.84 23.83 -9.84
CA THR A 389 24.96 23.48 -8.73
C THR A 389 25.38 24.29 -7.48
N PRO A 390 24.46 25.04 -6.85
CA PRO A 390 24.75 25.81 -5.64
C PRO A 390 25.42 24.98 -4.54
N ALA A 391 26.29 25.59 -3.74
CA ALA A 391 27.01 24.88 -2.68
C ALA A 391 26.05 24.26 -1.64
N GLU A 392 24.98 24.98 -1.30
CA GLU A 392 23.93 24.51 -0.40
C GLU A 392 23.20 23.29 -0.96
N GLU A 393 22.80 23.32 -2.23
CA GLU A 393 22.16 22.17 -2.90
C GLU A 393 23.11 20.97 -2.99
N ARG A 394 24.41 21.17 -3.26
CA ARG A 394 25.40 20.08 -3.23
C ARG A 394 25.51 19.44 -1.84
N GLN A 395 25.44 20.24 -0.78
CA GLN A 395 25.43 19.73 0.60
C GLN A 395 24.12 18.99 0.91
N ALA A 396 22.98 19.51 0.45
CA ALA A 396 21.69 18.84 0.60
C ALA A 396 21.67 17.50 -0.15
N LEU A 397 22.19 17.43 -1.38
CA LEU A 397 22.36 16.17 -2.12
C LEU A 397 23.23 15.17 -1.37
N ARG A 398 24.28 15.63 -0.66
CA ARG A 398 25.09 14.77 0.20
C ARG A 398 24.25 14.17 1.33
N VAL A 399 23.45 15.00 2.00
CA VAL A 399 22.54 14.55 3.06
C VAL A 399 21.49 13.59 2.49
N LEU A 400 20.88 13.90 1.34
CA LEU A 400 19.88 13.05 0.69
C LEU A 400 20.46 11.68 0.29
N SER A 401 21.73 11.61 -0.08
CA SER A 401 22.39 10.32 -0.39
C SER A 401 22.42 9.35 0.81
N ARG A 402 22.23 9.84 2.04
CA ARG A 402 22.20 9.04 3.29
C ARG A 402 20.95 8.15 3.42
N PHE A 403 19.92 8.46 2.64
CA PHE A 403 18.58 7.90 2.77
C PHE A 403 18.20 7.15 1.50
N ASP A 404 17.62 5.95 1.61
CA ASP A 404 17.19 5.14 0.47
C ASP A 404 15.92 5.73 -0.17
N LEU A 405 16.09 6.81 -0.94
CA LEU A 405 15.02 7.61 -1.56
C LEU A 405 14.91 7.32 -3.07
N THR A 406 13.78 7.68 -3.66
CA THR A 406 13.60 7.69 -5.12
C THR A 406 14.10 9.02 -5.73
N ALA A 407 14.44 9.00 -7.02
CA ALA A 407 14.85 10.21 -7.74
C ALA A 407 13.72 11.26 -7.83
N ASP A 408 12.47 10.81 -7.95
CA ASP A 408 11.28 11.68 -7.90
C ASP A 408 11.20 12.38 -6.54
N THR A 409 11.36 11.66 -5.43
CA THR A 409 11.38 12.27 -4.09
C THR A 409 12.49 13.31 -3.95
N VAL A 410 13.73 13.00 -4.37
CA VAL A 410 14.86 13.94 -4.33
C VAL A 410 14.54 15.20 -5.14
N THR A 411 13.97 15.04 -6.33
CA THR A 411 13.56 16.13 -7.22
C THR A 411 12.47 16.98 -6.57
N ARG A 412 11.37 16.37 -6.11
CA ARG A 412 10.24 17.11 -5.52
C ARG A 412 10.67 17.92 -4.30
N VAL A 413 11.51 17.34 -3.46
CA VAL A 413 12.02 17.98 -2.24
C VAL A 413 12.92 19.18 -2.56
N LEU A 414 13.87 19.04 -3.49
CA LEU A 414 14.78 20.14 -3.84
C LEU A 414 14.10 21.24 -4.66
N ASP A 415 13.08 20.89 -5.45
CA ASP A 415 12.30 21.84 -6.24
C ASP A 415 11.13 22.46 -5.45
N GLY A 416 10.93 22.06 -4.19
CA GLY A 416 9.87 22.60 -3.31
C GLY A 416 8.45 22.24 -3.76
N THR A 417 8.26 21.10 -4.41
CA THR A 417 6.97 20.64 -4.99
C THR A 417 6.30 19.51 -4.20
N THR A 418 6.75 19.26 -2.97
CA THR A 418 6.09 18.39 -1.98
C THR A 418 4.80 19.03 -1.45
N ALA A 419 3.95 18.25 -0.78
CA ALA A 419 2.69 18.74 -0.19
C ALA A 419 2.90 19.93 0.75
N VAL A 420 4.04 19.99 1.42
CA VAL A 420 4.52 21.16 2.15
C VAL A 420 5.79 21.66 1.49
N GLU A 421 5.86 22.96 1.21
CA GLU A 421 7.05 23.58 0.64
C GLU A 421 8.28 23.34 1.52
N THR A 422 9.38 22.91 0.90
CA THR A 422 10.66 22.64 1.55
C THR A 422 11.82 22.97 0.61
N GLY A 423 13.06 22.81 1.07
CA GLY A 423 14.23 23.04 0.23
C GLY A 423 15.54 22.71 0.94
N ALA A 424 16.65 22.95 0.25
CA ALA A 424 17.99 22.59 0.71
C ALA A 424 18.31 23.09 2.13
N ALA A 425 18.08 24.38 2.42
CA ALA A 425 18.35 24.96 3.74
C ALA A 425 17.61 24.26 4.89
N LEU A 426 16.31 23.96 4.73
CA LEU A 426 15.51 23.29 5.77
C LEU A 426 15.96 21.84 5.99
N LEU A 427 16.33 21.13 4.92
CA LEU A 427 16.83 19.76 5.02
C LEU A 427 18.19 19.67 5.73
N LEU A 428 19.05 20.66 5.52
CA LEU A 428 20.35 20.75 6.19
C LEU A 428 20.20 21.03 7.69
N ASP A 429 19.13 21.71 8.10
CA ASP A 429 18.78 21.91 9.50
C ASP A 429 18.08 20.70 10.12
N ASN A 430 17.10 20.13 9.40
CA ASN A 430 16.28 19.02 9.89
C ASN A 430 15.99 18.00 8.76
N PRO A 431 16.71 16.88 8.67
CA PRO A 431 16.43 15.85 7.67
C PRO A 431 15.09 15.12 7.89
N TYR A 432 14.51 15.18 9.10
CA TYR A 432 13.17 14.63 9.34
C TYR A 432 12.05 15.45 8.67
N GLU A 433 12.36 16.64 8.12
CA GLU A 433 11.45 17.37 7.23
C GLU A 433 10.99 16.50 6.05
N LEU A 434 11.83 15.58 5.58
CA LEU A 434 11.47 14.64 4.51
C LEU A 434 10.22 13.83 4.84
N VAL A 435 9.99 13.52 6.12
CA VAL A 435 8.81 12.78 6.59
C VAL A 435 7.61 13.72 6.66
N THR A 436 7.78 14.88 7.30
CA THR A 436 6.67 15.81 7.57
C THR A 436 6.19 16.53 6.32
N CYS A 437 7.06 16.83 5.36
CA CYS A 437 6.69 17.53 4.13
C CYS A 437 6.06 16.63 3.07
N THR A 438 6.33 15.32 3.14
CA THR A 438 5.79 14.32 2.22
C THR A 438 4.65 13.48 2.82
N VAL A 439 4.29 13.67 4.10
CA VAL A 439 3.26 12.84 4.78
C VAL A 439 1.92 12.82 4.05
N ASP A 440 1.57 13.91 3.36
CA ASP A 440 0.36 14.02 2.56
C ASP A 440 0.61 13.87 1.05
N ASP A 441 1.80 13.44 0.60
CA ASP A 441 2.10 13.09 -0.79
C ASP A 441 1.53 11.72 -1.17
N GLY A 442 1.46 11.41 -2.47
CA GLY A 442 1.04 10.08 -2.95
C GLY A 442 2.03 8.95 -2.62
N ASP A 443 3.26 9.30 -2.26
CA ASP A 443 4.34 8.37 -1.89
C ASP A 443 5.16 9.03 -0.76
N PRO A 444 4.69 8.94 0.50
CA PRO A 444 5.34 9.56 1.65
C PRO A 444 6.65 8.87 2.00
N VAL A 445 7.65 9.64 2.45
CA VAL A 445 8.93 9.08 2.89
C VAL A 445 8.79 8.42 4.25
N ALA A 446 9.12 7.14 4.32
CA ALA A 446 9.08 6.38 5.57
C ALA A 446 10.07 6.94 6.61
N PHE A 447 9.57 7.17 7.83
CA PHE A 447 10.39 7.64 8.94
C PHE A 447 11.61 6.77 9.19
N GLU A 448 11.46 5.45 9.14
CA GLU A 448 12.56 4.55 9.43
C GLU A 448 13.69 4.64 8.40
N THR A 449 13.39 5.01 7.15
CA THR A 449 14.41 5.28 6.11
C THR A 449 15.28 6.47 6.50
N ILE A 450 14.66 7.53 7.05
CA ILE A 450 15.39 8.69 7.56
C ILE A 450 16.12 8.33 8.85
N ASP A 451 15.46 7.65 9.78
CA ASP A 451 16.02 7.27 11.08
C ASP A 451 17.28 6.40 10.93
N ARG A 452 17.29 5.41 10.02
CA ARG A 452 18.49 4.60 9.72
C ARG A 452 19.63 5.42 9.12
N GLY A 453 19.33 6.51 8.40
CA GLY A 453 20.35 7.39 7.83
C GLY A 453 20.90 8.40 8.83
N VAL A 454 20.05 8.91 9.74
CA VAL A 454 20.41 9.88 10.79
C VAL A 454 21.10 9.17 11.96
N PHE A 455 20.52 8.06 12.42
CA PHE A 455 21.02 7.24 13.52
C PHE A 455 21.33 5.81 13.05
N PRO A 456 22.37 5.62 12.20
CA PRO A 456 22.85 4.29 11.83
C PRO A 456 23.53 3.61 13.01
N ASP A 457 24.12 2.43 12.77
CA ASP A 457 24.97 1.77 13.75
C ASP A 457 26.11 2.69 14.24
N ARG A 458 26.55 2.46 15.49
CA ARG A 458 27.51 3.33 16.17
C ARG A 458 28.83 3.49 15.41
N GLN A 459 29.28 2.49 14.65
CA GLN A 459 30.54 2.59 13.90
C GLN A 459 30.39 3.54 12.73
N THR A 460 29.26 3.47 12.00
CA THR A 460 28.96 4.37 10.89
C THR A 460 28.85 5.82 11.38
N THR A 461 28.13 6.09 12.47
CA THR A 461 27.98 7.44 13.03
C THR A 461 29.33 8.10 13.36
N LEU A 462 30.26 7.34 13.95
CA LEU A 462 31.58 7.85 14.33
C LEU A 462 32.51 8.09 13.13
N ARG A 463 32.43 7.25 12.10
CA ARG A 463 33.31 7.35 10.92
C ARG A 463 32.80 8.37 9.90
N HIS A 464 31.48 8.50 9.77
CA HIS A 464 30.81 9.28 8.74
C HIS A 464 29.66 10.10 9.34
N PRO A 465 29.97 11.16 10.12
CA PRO A 465 28.94 12.03 10.70
C PRO A 465 28.13 12.73 9.61
N LEU A 466 26.85 12.99 9.88
CA LEU A 466 25.98 13.69 8.93
C LEU A 466 26.41 15.16 8.76
N PRO A 467 26.50 15.66 7.53
CA PRO A 467 26.92 17.03 7.24
C PRO A 467 25.76 18.03 7.36
N LEU A 468 25.15 18.12 8.54
CA LEU A 468 24.04 19.04 8.86
C LEU A 468 24.55 20.39 9.36
N THR A 469 23.72 21.44 9.25
CA THR A 469 23.98 22.73 9.90
C THR A 469 23.74 22.63 11.41
N THR A 470 22.67 21.94 11.81
CA THR A 470 22.30 21.70 13.22
C THR A 470 22.40 20.20 13.51
N PRO A 471 23.47 19.74 14.20
CA PRO A 471 23.70 18.31 14.44
C PRO A 471 22.65 17.70 15.36
N PHE A 472 22.58 16.37 15.38
CA PHE A 472 21.85 15.60 16.37
C PHE A 472 22.82 15.13 17.44
N ASP A 473 22.65 15.63 18.66
CA ASP A 473 23.51 15.28 19.79
C ASP A 473 22.94 14.11 20.62
N ASP A 474 21.63 13.83 20.50
CA ASP A 474 20.92 12.83 21.30
C ASP A 474 19.80 12.14 20.48
N PRO A 475 19.61 10.80 20.59
CA PRO A 475 18.49 10.09 19.96
C PRO A 475 17.09 10.53 20.43
N HIS A 476 16.98 11.31 21.51
CA HIS A 476 15.74 11.87 22.03
C HIS A 476 15.46 13.30 21.53
N ASP A 477 16.12 13.74 20.46
CA ASP A 477 15.89 15.03 19.80
C ASP A 477 14.41 15.24 19.45
N ARG A 478 13.92 16.47 19.68
CA ARG A 478 12.54 16.88 19.41
C ARG A 478 12.14 16.63 17.96
N ARG A 479 13.02 16.95 16.98
CA ARG A 479 12.73 16.84 15.54
C ARG A 479 12.43 15.39 15.14
N ARG A 480 13.20 14.44 15.70
CA ARG A 480 12.99 13.00 15.51
C ARG A 480 11.65 12.54 16.08
N ALA A 481 11.33 12.95 17.32
CA ALA A 481 10.10 12.56 17.97
C ALA A 481 8.84 13.14 17.29
N ASP A 482 8.90 14.38 16.81
CA ASP A 482 7.82 15.04 16.05
C ASP A 482 7.49 14.25 14.76
N ALA A 483 8.50 13.87 13.99
CA ALA A 483 8.34 13.08 12.78
C ALA A 483 7.85 11.64 13.05
N ALA A 484 8.29 11.03 14.16
CA ALA A 484 7.81 9.71 14.58
C ALA A 484 6.31 9.74 14.94
N ILE A 485 5.86 10.73 15.72
CA ILE A 485 4.44 10.91 16.05
C ILE A 485 3.63 11.17 14.77
N THR A 486 4.15 11.99 13.86
CA THR A 486 3.53 12.26 12.55
C THR A 486 3.33 10.96 11.77
N THR A 487 4.34 10.09 11.76
CA THR A 487 4.28 8.78 11.08
C THR A 487 3.24 7.86 11.70
N VAL A 488 3.16 7.81 13.03
CA VAL A 488 2.15 7.01 13.75
C VAL A 488 0.74 7.47 13.37
N LEU A 489 0.50 8.78 13.32
CA LEU A 489 -0.80 9.32 12.91
C LEU A 489 -1.12 9.03 11.44
N ALA A 490 -0.14 9.18 10.55
CA ALA A 490 -0.32 8.90 9.12
C ALA A 490 -0.67 7.43 8.88
N ARG A 491 0.06 6.50 9.52
CA ARG A 491 -0.23 5.06 9.44
C ARG A 491 -1.64 4.75 9.93
N ALA A 492 -2.03 5.25 11.10
CA ALA A 492 -3.36 5.02 11.63
C ALA A 492 -4.47 5.59 10.72
N GLN A 493 -4.21 6.69 10.03
CA GLN A 493 -5.13 7.24 9.04
C GLN A 493 -5.25 6.34 7.80
N ASP A 494 -4.14 5.84 7.28
CA ASP A 494 -4.08 5.10 6.01
C ASP A 494 -4.52 3.63 6.17
N THR A 495 -4.16 2.98 7.28
CA THR A 495 -4.46 1.56 7.50
C THR A 495 -5.75 1.32 8.28
N GLU A 496 -6.06 2.19 9.25
CA GLU A 496 -7.19 2.01 10.18
C GLU A 496 -8.32 3.04 9.95
N GLY A 497 -8.07 4.09 9.14
CA GLY A 497 -9.03 5.17 8.93
C GLY A 497 -9.14 6.17 10.09
N HIS A 498 -8.25 6.10 11.08
CA HIS A 498 -8.26 6.97 12.26
C HIS A 498 -7.73 8.37 11.92
N THR A 499 -8.55 9.42 12.09
CA THR A 499 -8.13 10.82 11.84
C THR A 499 -7.60 11.54 13.08
N LEU A 500 -7.52 10.84 14.22
CA LEU A 500 -6.93 11.27 15.48
C LEU A 500 -6.61 10.04 16.34
N LEU A 501 -5.66 10.17 17.26
CA LEU A 501 -5.31 9.12 18.23
C LEU A 501 -5.17 9.68 19.66
N PRO A 502 -5.67 8.96 20.69
CA PRO A 502 -5.36 9.27 22.09
C PRO A 502 -3.86 9.20 22.36
N GLN A 503 -3.39 9.93 23.38
CA GLN A 503 -1.96 9.97 23.73
C GLN A 503 -1.37 8.58 24.04
N GLU A 504 -2.09 7.76 24.80
CA GLU A 504 -1.65 6.42 25.21
C GLU A 504 -1.40 5.52 24.00
N GLN A 505 -2.30 5.59 23.01
CA GLN A 505 -2.21 4.84 21.76
C GLN A 505 -1.07 5.30 20.83
N VAL A 506 -0.69 6.58 20.89
CA VAL A 506 0.49 7.06 20.17
C VAL A 506 1.74 6.52 20.83
N ILE A 507 1.83 6.57 22.16
CA ILE A 507 2.97 6.06 22.93
C ILE A 507 3.19 4.56 22.63
N GLU A 508 2.15 3.75 22.73
CA GLU A 508 2.19 2.31 22.43
C GLU A 508 2.75 2.04 21.03
N ARG A 509 2.22 2.72 20.01
CA ARG A 509 2.68 2.55 18.62
C ARG A 509 4.12 3.03 18.39
N LEU A 510 4.59 4.05 19.12
CA LEU A 510 6.00 4.48 19.07
C LEU A 510 6.93 3.43 19.68
N GLU A 511 6.49 2.74 20.73
CA GLU A 511 7.27 1.67 21.39
C GLU A 511 7.38 0.41 20.53
N GLN A 512 6.42 0.19 19.63
CA GLN A 512 6.41 -0.91 18.67
C GLN A 512 7.29 -0.67 17.43
N MET A 513 7.83 0.54 17.22
CA MET A 513 8.66 0.82 16.05
C MET A 513 10.03 0.14 16.17
N THR A 514 10.42 -0.62 15.14
CA THR A 514 11.74 -1.26 15.06
C THR A 514 12.81 -0.29 14.61
N LEU A 515 13.52 0.31 15.57
CA LEU A 515 14.52 1.36 15.34
C LEU A 515 15.89 0.98 15.92
N THR A 516 16.95 1.62 15.42
CA THR A 516 18.31 1.43 15.97
C THR A 516 18.41 1.91 17.42
N PHE A 517 17.73 3.02 17.71
CA PHE A 517 17.65 3.61 19.05
C PHE A 517 16.18 3.87 19.40
N PRO A 518 15.77 3.62 20.66
CA PRO A 518 14.38 3.84 21.08
C PRO A 518 14.01 5.33 21.01
N LEU A 519 12.71 5.60 20.85
CA LEU A 519 12.12 6.93 20.86
C LEU A 519 11.84 7.42 22.30
N PRO A 520 11.70 8.73 22.54
CA PRO A 520 11.33 9.27 23.84
C PRO A 520 9.82 9.09 24.10
N THR A 521 9.41 7.91 24.59
CA THR A 521 7.97 7.56 24.74
C THR A 521 7.38 7.92 26.10
N ARG A 522 8.22 8.25 27.09
CA ARG A 522 7.74 8.63 28.43
C ARG A 522 7.00 9.97 28.39
N PRO A 523 5.81 10.10 29.01
CA PRO A 523 5.05 11.35 29.02
C PRO A 523 5.84 12.57 29.53
N SER A 524 6.72 12.41 30.52
CA SER A 524 7.57 13.50 31.02
C SER A 524 8.62 13.97 30.02
N MET A 525 9.12 13.07 29.16
CA MET A 525 10.05 13.42 28.07
C MET A 525 9.30 14.14 26.96
N LEU A 526 8.15 13.61 26.52
CA LEU A 526 7.29 14.29 25.54
C LEU A 526 6.87 15.67 26.03
N GLN A 527 6.59 15.83 27.33
CA GLN A 527 6.30 17.14 27.92
C GLN A 527 7.48 18.10 27.80
N ALA A 528 8.68 17.65 28.18
CA ALA A 528 9.90 18.46 28.11
C ALA A 528 10.23 18.87 26.66
N LEU A 529 9.88 18.04 25.68
CA LEU A 529 10.03 18.32 24.25
C LEU A 529 8.89 19.17 23.67
N GLY A 530 7.86 19.50 24.45
CA GLY A 530 6.69 20.25 23.98
C GLY A 530 5.80 19.46 23.01
N LEU A 531 5.82 18.12 23.10
CA LEU A 531 5.13 17.20 22.19
C LEU A 531 3.92 16.50 22.85
N LEU A 532 3.52 16.87 24.07
CA LEU A 532 2.22 16.48 24.59
C LEU A 532 1.11 17.24 23.87
N PRO A 533 -0.10 16.67 23.67
CA PRO A 533 -1.12 17.36 22.89
C PRO A 533 -1.53 18.69 23.50
N ALA A 534 -1.46 18.85 24.82
CA ALA A 534 -1.75 20.13 25.49
C ALA A 534 -0.80 21.28 25.09
N ALA A 535 0.42 20.97 24.63
CA ALA A 535 1.40 21.96 24.17
C ALA A 535 1.34 22.20 22.65
N LEU A 536 0.59 21.39 21.91
CA LEU A 536 0.45 21.51 20.46
C LEU A 536 -0.58 22.60 20.08
N PRO A 537 -0.41 23.25 18.92
CA PRO A 537 -1.41 24.19 18.41
C PRO A 537 -2.76 23.51 18.21
N PRO A 538 -3.88 24.21 18.46
CA PRO A 538 -5.22 23.65 18.29
C PRO A 538 -5.48 23.34 16.81
N ALA A 539 -6.33 22.34 16.56
CA ALA A 539 -6.76 21.93 15.21
C ALA A 539 -7.45 23.03 14.36
N THR A 540 -7.69 24.23 14.91
CA THR A 540 -8.38 25.34 14.25
C THR A 540 -7.44 26.47 13.80
N GLU A 541 -6.16 26.44 14.15
CA GLU A 541 -5.21 27.50 13.79
C GLU A 541 -4.49 27.20 12.46
N ASN A 542 -4.48 28.19 11.56
CA ASN A 542 -3.60 28.20 10.38
C ASN A 542 -2.15 28.36 10.87
N THR A 543 -1.28 27.48 10.39
CA THR A 543 0.07 27.21 10.94
C THR A 543 0.96 28.46 10.98
N PRO A 544 1.56 28.81 12.12
CA PRO A 544 2.80 29.59 12.20
C PRO A 544 4.05 28.68 12.27
N ASP A 545 5.20 29.26 11.95
CA ASP A 545 6.58 28.72 12.05
C ASP A 545 7.00 28.44 13.53
N PRO A 546 7.70 27.33 13.84
CA PRO A 546 8.09 26.23 12.95
C PRO A 546 6.96 25.27 12.62
N PHE A 547 6.93 24.88 11.35
CA PHE A 547 5.92 24.02 10.77
C PHE A 547 5.98 22.63 11.42
N THR A 548 4.94 22.28 12.18
CA THR A 548 4.69 20.91 12.66
C THR A 548 3.41 20.39 12.02
N GLN A 549 3.40 19.10 11.67
CA GLN A 549 2.20 18.40 11.22
C GLN A 549 1.26 18.04 12.39
N LEU A 550 1.69 18.23 13.63
CA LEU A 550 0.95 17.82 14.81
C LEU A 550 -0.03 18.91 15.27
N ARG A 551 -1.27 18.51 15.55
CA ARG A 551 -2.31 19.35 16.14
C ARG A 551 -2.91 18.68 17.35
N ARG A 552 -3.35 19.51 18.29
CA ARG A 552 -4.21 19.09 19.40
C ARG A 552 -5.64 18.88 18.93
N ALA A 553 -6.23 17.77 19.34
CA ALA A 553 -7.67 17.54 19.37
C ALA A 553 -8.10 17.15 20.79
N ASP A 554 -9.37 17.39 21.12
CA ASP A 554 -9.97 16.92 22.36
C ASP A 554 -11.03 15.86 22.03
N LEU A 555 -11.02 14.76 22.78
CA LEU A 555 -12.04 13.72 22.72
C LEU A 555 -13.34 14.18 23.42
N HIS A 556 -14.42 13.42 23.26
CA HIS A 556 -15.72 13.73 23.88
C HIS A 556 -15.67 13.82 25.42
N ASP A 557 -14.72 13.14 26.05
CA ASP A 557 -14.46 13.15 27.50
C ASP A 557 -13.42 14.20 27.92
N ASN A 558 -13.04 15.12 27.01
CA ASN A 558 -12.01 16.14 27.15
C ASN A 558 -10.58 15.59 27.33
N LYS A 559 -10.33 14.30 27.05
CA LYS A 559 -8.96 13.80 27.01
C LYS A 559 -8.23 14.34 25.77
N PRO A 560 -6.95 14.72 25.92
CA PRO A 560 -6.14 15.23 24.81
C PRO A 560 -5.79 14.11 23.82
N ALA A 561 -5.83 14.45 22.53
CA ALA A 561 -5.51 13.57 21.42
C ALA A 561 -4.64 14.29 20.38
N TYR A 562 -3.92 13.50 19.61
CA TYR A 562 -3.11 13.96 18.48
C TYR A 562 -3.90 13.88 17.18
N LYS A 563 -3.70 14.85 16.29
CA LYS A 563 -4.30 14.88 14.94
C LYS A 563 -3.29 15.47 13.94
N LEU A 564 -3.30 14.97 12.71
CA LEU A 564 -2.53 15.59 11.62
C LEU A 564 -3.13 16.94 11.22
N ALA A 565 -2.27 17.89 10.85
CA ALA A 565 -2.66 19.22 10.43
C ALA A 565 -3.57 19.16 9.19
N SER A 566 -3.23 18.34 8.19
CA SER A 566 -4.07 18.13 7.01
C SER A 566 -5.46 17.59 7.35
N ALA A 567 -5.55 16.61 8.27
CA ALA A 567 -6.82 16.09 8.76
C ALA A 567 -7.62 17.14 9.54
N ALA A 568 -6.97 18.03 10.28
CA ALA A 568 -7.60 19.15 10.96
C ALA A 568 -8.15 20.20 9.97
N MET A 569 -7.37 20.53 8.94
CA MET A 569 -7.77 21.44 7.86
C MET A 569 -8.95 20.86 7.07
N ARG A 570 -8.92 19.58 6.69
CA ARG A 570 -10.04 18.89 6.02
C ARG A 570 -11.32 18.95 6.84
N ARG A 571 -11.24 18.62 8.14
CA ARG A 571 -12.39 18.69 9.05
C ARG A 571 -12.98 20.10 9.09
N THR A 572 -12.12 21.11 9.23
CA THR A 572 -12.54 22.53 9.26
C THR A 572 -13.19 22.93 7.95
N PHE A 573 -12.58 22.59 6.81
CA PHE A 573 -13.13 22.86 5.47
C PHE A 573 -14.52 22.25 5.27
N ILE A 574 -14.70 20.96 5.60
CA ILE A 574 -15.99 20.27 5.50
C ILE A 574 -17.02 20.97 6.38
N ARG A 575 -16.68 21.23 7.65
CA ARG A 575 -17.58 21.89 8.61
C ARG A 575 -18.03 23.25 8.08
N ASP A 576 -17.10 24.06 7.62
CA ASP A 576 -17.36 25.43 7.22
C ASP A 576 -18.20 25.48 5.93
N ARG A 577 -17.94 24.60 4.96
CA ARG A 577 -18.78 24.45 3.75
C ARG A 577 -20.20 24.00 4.10
N LEU A 578 -20.36 23.01 4.99
CA LEU A 578 -21.68 22.56 5.42
C LEU A 578 -22.43 23.64 6.22
N ASN A 579 -21.74 24.44 7.04
CA ASN A 579 -22.34 25.56 7.77
C ASN A 579 -22.76 26.69 6.81
N GLN A 580 -21.90 27.06 5.87
CA GLN A 580 -22.22 28.04 4.82
C GLN A 580 -23.49 27.63 4.06
N MET A 581 -23.61 26.35 3.70
CA MET A 581 -24.85 25.86 3.09
C MET A 581 -26.05 26.07 4.02
N ARG A 582 -25.94 25.78 5.32
CA ARG A 582 -27.06 25.90 6.27
C ARG A 582 -27.51 27.34 6.53
N GLU A 583 -26.60 28.31 6.45
CA GLU A 583 -26.91 29.74 6.63
C GLU A 583 -27.92 30.26 5.61
N GLY A 584 -28.03 29.63 4.43
CA GLY A 584 -29.03 29.98 3.43
C GLY A 584 -30.49 29.68 3.82
N GLY A 585 -30.75 29.13 5.00
CA GLY A 585 -32.10 28.83 5.52
C GLY A 585 -32.82 27.67 4.81
N PRO A 586 -33.98 27.22 5.34
CA PRO A 586 -34.76 26.16 4.72
C PRO A 586 -35.38 26.59 3.39
N HIS A 587 -35.47 25.67 2.43
CA HIS A 587 -36.17 25.90 1.17
C HIS A 587 -37.68 25.81 1.35
N SER A 588 -38.42 26.48 0.45
CA SER A 588 -39.85 26.25 0.31
C SER A 588 -40.12 24.84 -0.21
N VAL A 589 -41.10 24.16 0.39
CA VAL A 589 -41.56 22.83 -0.04
C VAL A 589 -42.77 23.04 -0.96
N PRO A 590 -42.72 22.62 -2.23
CA PRO A 590 -43.87 22.70 -3.11
C PRO A 590 -45.05 21.88 -2.59
N ALA A 591 -46.27 22.41 -2.69
CA ALA A 591 -47.46 21.81 -2.08
C ALA A 591 -47.81 20.43 -2.68
N ASP A 592 -47.31 20.12 -3.86
CA ASP A 592 -47.52 18.87 -4.60
C ASP A 592 -46.42 17.82 -4.38
N VAL A 593 -45.43 18.07 -3.49
CA VAL A 593 -44.33 17.13 -3.25
C VAL A 593 -44.84 15.76 -2.78
N ALA A 594 -45.77 15.74 -1.82
CA ALA A 594 -46.34 14.49 -1.30
C ALA A 594 -47.09 13.71 -2.39
N SER A 595 -47.93 14.36 -3.19
CA SER A 595 -48.69 13.72 -4.27
C SER A 595 -47.84 13.34 -5.47
N SER A 596 -46.69 13.99 -5.68
CA SER A 596 -45.73 13.61 -6.73
C SER A 596 -45.09 12.24 -6.45
N LEU A 597 -44.99 11.83 -5.18
CA LEU A 597 -44.48 10.52 -4.80
C LEU A 597 -45.44 9.39 -5.25
N ASP A 598 -46.75 9.62 -5.21
CA ASP A 598 -47.75 8.64 -5.64
C ASP A 598 -47.58 8.30 -7.13
N THR A 599 -47.19 9.26 -7.97
CA THR A 599 -46.91 8.98 -9.40
C THR A 599 -45.77 7.97 -9.60
N VAL A 600 -44.76 7.98 -8.71
CA VAL A 600 -43.66 7.02 -8.72
C VAL A 600 -44.09 5.69 -8.10
N LEU A 601 -44.84 5.73 -7.01
CA LEU A 601 -45.26 4.54 -6.25
C LEU A 601 -46.35 3.74 -6.97
N ASP A 602 -47.28 4.40 -7.66
CA ASP A 602 -48.38 3.76 -8.40
C ASP A 602 -47.92 3.16 -9.75
N SER A 603 -46.69 3.49 -10.18
CA SER A 603 -46.01 2.79 -11.28
C SER A 603 -45.42 1.43 -10.87
N LEU A 604 -45.52 1.05 -9.59
CA LEU A 604 -45.11 -0.24 -9.03
C LEU A 604 -46.39 -1.08 -8.78
N PRO A 605 -46.36 -2.42 -8.94
CA PRO A 605 -47.57 -3.25 -8.86
C PRO A 605 -48.33 -3.01 -7.56
N ALA A 606 -49.61 -2.68 -7.67
CA ALA A 606 -50.50 -2.47 -6.54
C ALA A 606 -50.62 -3.76 -5.70
N ALA A 607 -50.79 -3.61 -4.39
CA ALA A 607 -51.15 -4.73 -3.53
C ALA A 607 -52.41 -5.41 -4.08
N SER A 608 -52.44 -6.74 -4.04
CA SER A 608 -53.63 -7.51 -4.46
C SER A 608 -54.85 -7.00 -3.68
N PRO A 609 -56.05 -6.87 -4.30
CA PRO A 609 -57.29 -6.51 -3.61
C PRO A 609 -57.64 -7.45 -2.44
N SER A 610 -56.96 -8.59 -2.35
CA SER A 610 -57.07 -9.62 -1.31
C SER A 610 -55.95 -9.58 -0.25
N ALA A 611 -55.13 -8.52 -0.19
CA ALA A 611 -54.06 -8.41 0.79
C ALA A 611 -54.62 -8.28 2.22
N PRO A 612 -54.02 -8.94 3.23
CA PRO A 612 -54.39 -8.79 4.64
C PRO A 612 -54.45 -7.31 5.07
N GLN A 613 -55.34 -6.96 6.01
CA GLN A 613 -55.48 -5.59 6.53
C GLN A 613 -54.15 -5.03 7.07
N ASP A 614 -53.34 -5.88 7.69
CA ASP A 614 -52.02 -5.51 8.22
C ASP A 614 -51.03 -5.08 7.12
N GLU A 615 -51.09 -5.70 5.94
CA GLU A 615 -50.25 -5.32 4.79
C GLU A 615 -50.67 -3.98 4.20
N THR A 616 -51.98 -3.69 4.21
CA THR A 616 -52.54 -2.41 3.74
C THR A 616 -52.15 -1.26 4.67
N LEU A 617 -52.21 -1.48 5.99
CA LEU A 617 -51.80 -0.50 6.99
C LEU A 617 -50.29 -0.24 6.94
N ALA A 618 -49.48 -1.29 6.72
CA ALA A 618 -48.03 -1.16 6.55
C ALA A 618 -47.65 -0.38 5.28
N GLU A 619 -48.35 -0.59 4.16
CA GLU A 619 -48.13 0.19 2.93
C GLU A 619 -48.51 1.66 3.13
N GLN A 620 -49.64 1.95 3.80
CA GLN A 620 -50.03 3.33 4.13
C GLN A 620 -48.97 4.02 4.99
N ARG A 621 -48.51 3.36 6.05
CA ARG A 621 -47.42 3.88 6.89
C ARG A 621 -46.11 4.08 6.12
N ALA A 622 -45.77 3.19 5.19
CA ALA A 622 -44.59 3.33 4.34
C ALA A 622 -44.72 4.52 3.37
N ARG A 623 -45.92 4.82 2.89
CA ARG A 623 -46.20 6.00 2.06
C ARG A 623 -46.06 7.29 2.89
N GLU A 624 -46.64 7.32 4.09
CA GLU A 624 -46.52 8.44 5.03
C GLU A 624 -45.05 8.74 5.38
N GLU A 625 -44.28 7.70 5.70
CA GLU A 625 -42.85 7.82 6.03
C GLU A 625 -42.05 8.39 4.85
N LYS A 626 -42.27 7.88 3.63
CA LYS A 626 -41.60 8.35 2.42
C LYS A 626 -42.01 9.77 2.02
N ALA A 627 -43.28 10.13 2.16
CA ALA A 627 -43.76 11.47 1.88
C ALA A 627 -43.10 12.49 2.83
N ALA A 628 -43.09 12.21 4.13
CA ALA A 628 -42.44 13.05 5.13
C ALA A 628 -40.93 13.18 4.88
N ALA A 629 -40.25 12.08 4.51
CA ALA A 629 -38.85 12.11 4.15
C ALA A 629 -38.58 12.96 2.88
N LEU A 630 -39.44 12.86 1.86
CA LEU A 630 -39.32 13.65 0.63
C LEU A 630 -39.51 15.15 0.89
N GLU A 631 -40.50 15.52 1.70
CA GLU A 631 -40.69 16.92 2.13
C GLU A 631 -39.46 17.45 2.86
N MET A 632 -38.86 16.64 3.75
CA MET A 632 -37.65 17.04 4.46
C MET A 632 -36.44 17.17 3.54
N ILE A 633 -36.30 16.29 2.53
CA ILE A 633 -35.29 16.44 1.47
C ILE A 633 -35.44 17.79 0.77
N TYR A 634 -36.67 18.21 0.45
CA TYR A 634 -36.89 19.52 -0.19
C TYR A 634 -36.52 20.67 0.73
N ARG A 635 -36.96 20.63 1.99
CA ARG A 635 -36.78 21.70 2.96
C ARG A 635 -35.31 21.92 3.34
N SER A 636 -34.52 20.84 3.35
CA SER A 636 -33.15 20.85 3.89
C SER A 636 -32.10 21.19 2.84
N ARG A 637 -31.11 22.01 3.22
CA ARG A 637 -29.92 22.27 2.39
C ARG A 637 -28.85 21.20 2.52
N VAL A 638 -28.75 20.58 3.69
CA VAL A 638 -27.92 19.40 3.94
C VAL A 638 -28.84 18.37 4.54
N MET A 639 -29.04 17.26 3.84
CA MET A 639 -29.99 16.21 4.16
C MET A 639 -29.27 14.87 4.32
N LEU A 640 -29.51 14.20 5.44
CA LEU A 640 -29.12 12.80 5.66
C LEU A 640 -30.36 11.92 5.50
N LEU A 641 -30.32 10.99 4.54
CA LEU A 641 -31.36 10.00 4.35
C LEU A 641 -30.83 8.61 4.73
N ASN A 642 -31.27 8.13 5.88
CA ASN A 642 -30.94 6.83 6.44
C ASN A 642 -32.01 5.78 6.10
N GLY A 643 -31.62 4.50 6.08
CA GLY A 643 -32.54 3.36 6.16
C GLY A 643 -31.87 2.06 5.69
N PRO A 644 -32.35 0.88 6.13
CA PRO A 644 -31.88 -0.42 5.63
C PRO A 644 -31.96 -0.58 4.11
N ALA A 645 -31.30 -1.61 3.58
CA ALA A 645 -31.53 -2.07 2.21
C ALA A 645 -33.02 -2.45 2.04
N GLY A 646 -33.66 -2.01 0.95
CA GLY A 646 -35.05 -2.37 0.65
C GLY A 646 -36.14 -1.45 1.25
N THR A 647 -35.81 -0.42 2.04
CA THR A 647 -36.81 0.55 2.55
C THR A 647 -37.26 1.59 1.53
N GLY A 648 -36.61 1.62 0.36
CA GLY A 648 -37.03 2.45 -0.77
C GLY A 648 -36.34 3.82 -0.87
N LYS A 649 -35.16 4.01 -0.26
CA LYS A 649 -34.32 5.22 -0.41
C LYS A 649 -34.19 5.69 -1.87
N THR A 650 -33.81 4.79 -2.79
CA THR A 650 -33.68 5.11 -4.22
C THR A 650 -35.01 5.51 -4.88
N THR A 651 -36.16 5.11 -4.31
CA THR A 651 -37.49 5.54 -4.79
C THR A 651 -37.72 7.02 -4.50
N LEU A 652 -37.26 7.51 -3.34
CA LEU A 652 -37.29 8.95 -3.02
C LEU A 652 -36.38 9.75 -3.94
N ILE A 653 -35.17 9.24 -4.21
CA ILE A 653 -34.25 9.87 -5.16
C ILE A 653 -34.88 9.92 -6.56
N ARG A 654 -35.58 8.86 -6.99
CA ARG A 654 -36.32 8.85 -8.26
C ARG A 654 -37.43 9.89 -8.30
N ALA A 655 -38.23 10.01 -7.23
CA ALA A 655 -39.28 11.03 -7.15
C ALA A 655 -38.69 12.44 -7.21
N LEU A 656 -37.59 12.68 -6.50
CA LEU A 656 -36.85 13.93 -6.57
C LEU A 656 -36.34 14.22 -7.99
N ALA A 657 -35.77 13.22 -8.68
CA ALA A 657 -35.18 13.36 -10.01
C ALA A 657 -36.22 13.52 -11.14
N GLN A 658 -37.49 13.19 -10.91
CA GLN A 658 -38.56 13.37 -11.92
C GLN A 658 -39.17 14.77 -11.90
N ARG A 659 -38.88 15.57 -10.88
CA ARG A 659 -39.39 16.93 -10.71
C ARG A 659 -38.70 17.89 -11.67
N SER A 660 -39.48 18.74 -12.34
CA SER A 660 -38.99 19.60 -13.43
C SER A 660 -38.05 20.69 -12.94
N GLU A 661 -38.32 21.29 -11.78
CA GLU A 661 -37.45 22.31 -11.19
C GLU A 661 -36.10 21.74 -10.72
N VAL A 662 -36.07 20.51 -10.19
CA VAL A 662 -34.80 19.84 -9.85
C VAL A 662 -33.95 19.62 -11.09
N ARG A 663 -34.56 19.21 -12.21
CA ARG A 663 -33.85 19.03 -13.49
C ARG A 663 -33.35 20.35 -14.06
N ARG A 664 -34.18 21.39 -14.01
CA ARG A 664 -33.86 22.72 -14.52
C ARG A 664 -32.67 23.34 -13.78
N ASP A 665 -32.64 23.17 -12.46
CA ASP A 665 -31.62 23.78 -11.60
C ASP A 665 -30.36 22.89 -11.47
N GLY A 666 -30.38 21.70 -12.07
CA GLY A 666 -29.27 20.75 -12.15
C GLY A 666 -29.30 19.68 -11.06
N LEU A 667 -29.10 18.42 -11.47
CA LEU A 667 -29.04 17.25 -10.59
C LEU A 667 -27.76 16.45 -10.86
N LEU A 668 -26.94 16.30 -9.83
CA LEU A 668 -25.76 15.45 -9.85
C LEU A 668 -25.99 14.22 -8.96
N LEU A 669 -25.92 13.03 -9.57
CA LEU A 669 -26.03 11.75 -8.88
C LEU A 669 -24.67 11.08 -8.81
N LEU A 670 -24.24 10.79 -7.58
CA LEU A 670 -22.94 10.20 -7.29
C LEU A 670 -23.09 8.94 -6.46
N ALA A 671 -22.15 8.02 -6.63
CA ALA A 671 -21.97 6.87 -5.75
C ALA A 671 -20.46 6.57 -5.60
N PRO A 672 -20.01 5.98 -4.49
CA PRO A 672 -18.60 5.68 -4.27
C PRO A 672 -18.10 4.53 -5.17
N THR A 673 -18.94 3.53 -5.44
CA THR A 673 -18.55 2.32 -6.21
C THR A 673 -19.22 2.24 -7.58
N GLY A 674 -18.56 1.56 -8.52
CA GLY A 674 -19.10 1.33 -9.86
C GLY A 674 -20.42 0.55 -9.87
N LYS A 675 -20.57 -0.43 -8.97
CA LYS A 675 -21.81 -1.21 -8.83
C LYS A 675 -22.96 -0.35 -8.31
N ALA A 676 -22.73 0.46 -7.27
CA ALA A 676 -23.74 1.37 -6.72
C ALA A 676 -24.15 2.42 -7.76
N ARG A 677 -23.20 3.01 -8.49
CA ARG A 677 -23.46 3.94 -9.60
C ARG A 677 -24.42 3.36 -10.64
N VAL A 678 -24.15 2.15 -11.14
CA VAL A 678 -25.00 1.50 -12.16
C VAL A 678 -26.41 1.27 -11.62
N GLN A 679 -26.55 0.81 -10.38
CA GLN A 679 -27.87 0.61 -9.78
C GLN A 679 -28.64 1.93 -9.59
N LEU A 680 -27.95 2.99 -9.15
CA LEU A 680 -28.51 4.33 -8.97
C LEU A 680 -29.05 4.86 -10.31
N GLU A 681 -28.23 4.79 -11.37
CA GLU A 681 -28.61 5.23 -12.72
C GLU A 681 -29.84 4.49 -13.26
N GLN A 682 -29.86 3.15 -13.14
CA GLN A 682 -30.98 2.33 -13.61
C GLN A 682 -32.28 2.59 -12.84
N LYS A 683 -32.22 2.69 -11.52
CA LYS A 683 -33.39 2.88 -10.67
C LYS A 683 -33.96 4.30 -10.79
N VAL A 684 -33.09 5.31 -10.84
CA VAL A 684 -33.49 6.72 -10.90
C VAL A 684 -33.81 7.15 -12.35
N ARG A 685 -33.27 6.46 -13.36
CA ARG A 685 -33.37 6.80 -14.78
C ARG A 685 -32.82 8.20 -15.07
N HIS A 686 -31.64 8.47 -14.54
CA HIS A 686 -30.88 9.70 -14.71
C HIS A 686 -29.39 9.37 -14.67
N PRO A 687 -28.52 10.03 -15.49
CA PRO A 687 -27.09 9.77 -15.47
C PRO A 687 -26.49 9.86 -14.06
N ALA A 688 -25.61 8.91 -13.73
CA ALA A 688 -24.89 8.88 -12.46
C ALA A 688 -23.41 8.55 -12.67
N PHE A 689 -22.56 9.12 -11.81
CA PHE A 689 -21.10 8.98 -11.87
C PHE A 689 -20.56 8.31 -10.60
N THR A 690 -19.43 7.63 -10.70
CA THR A 690 -18.68 7.36 -9.46
C THR A 690 -18.05 8.66 -8.97
N LEU A 691 -17.83 8.81 -7.65
CA LEU A 691 -17.11 9.97 -7.12
C LEU A 691 -15.75 10.16 -7.81
N ALA A 692 -14.98 9.08 -7.97
CA ALA A 692 -13.68 9.13 -8.66
C ALA A 692 -13.80 9.59 -10.11
N GLN A 693 -14.80 9.10 -10.88
CA GLN A 693 -15.02 9.52 -12.26
C GLN A 693 -15.33 11.02 -12.36
N TYR A 694 -16.18 11.53 -11.47
CA TYR A 694 -16.55 12.95 -11.43
C TYR A 694 -15.36 13.82 -11.03
N LEU A 695 -14.68 13.48 -9.93
CA LEU A 695 -13.58 14.28 -9.39
C LEU A 695 -12.33 14.26 -10.28
N ARG A 696 -12.09 13.17 -11.00
CA ARG A 696 -11.01 13.10 -12.01
C ARG A 696 -11.19 14.12 -13.11
N GLN A 697 -12.41 14.29 -13.64
CA GLN A 697 -12.70 15.29 -14.67
C GLN A 697 -12.45 16.72 -14.19
N LEU A 698 -12.48 16.94 -12.87
CA LEU A 698 -12.33 18.24 -12.24
C LEU A 698 -10.96 18.43 -11.57
N ARG A 699 -9.98 17.56 -11.80
CA ARG A 699 -8.62 17.63 -11.21
C ARG A 699 -8.61 17.57 -9.67
N ARG A 700 -9.50 16.75 -9.08
CA ARG A 700 -9.58 16.41 -7.64
C ARG A 700 -9.34 14.92 -7.34
N TYR A 701 -8.81 14.17 -8.32
CA TYR A 701 -8.46 12.77 -8.16
C TYR A 701 -7.12 12.52 -8.84
N ASP A 702 -6.15 11.98 -8.10
CA ASP A 702 -4.86 11.58 -8.63
C ASP A 702 -4.92 10.09 -9.02
N ASP A 703 -4.84 9.81 -10.32
CA ASP A 703 -4.88 8.44 -10.84
C ASP A 703 -3.64 7.63 -10.44
N ARG A 704 -2.49 8.27 -10.14
CA ARG A 704 -1.25 7.58 -9.76
C ARG A 704 -1.33 7.04 -8.34
N SER A 705 -1.76 7.87 -7.39
CA SER A 705 -1.89 7.49 -5.98
C SER A 705 -3.28 6.98 -5.59
N ALA A 706 -4.26 7.07 -6.51
CA ALA A 706 -5.68 6.80 -6.26
C ALA A 706 -6.30 7.64 -5.15
N ARG A 707 -5.75 8.85 -4.90
CA ARG A 707 -6.17 9.74 -3.81
C ARG A 707 -7.15 10.82 -4.26
N TYR A 708 -8.04 11.20 -3.36
CA TYR A 708 -8.93 12.34 -3.50
C TYR A 708 -8.26 13.59 -2.95
N LEU A 709 -8.29 14.68 -3.71
CA LEU A 709 -7.58 15.92 -3.41
C LEU A 709 -8.55 17.10 -3.46
N THR A 710 -8.28 18.14 -2.66
CA THR A 710 -8.88 19.47 -2.85
C THR A 710 -7.96 20.29 -3.75
N ASN A 711 -8.53 21.08 -4.64
CA ASN A 711 -7.77 21.95 -5.54
C ASN A 711 -8.47 23.31 -5.64
N PRO A 712 -8.05 24.31 -4.84
CA PRO A 712 -8.68 25.61 -4.82
C PRO A 712 -8.52 26.39 -6.15
N ASP A 713 -7.50 26.06 -6.94
CA ASP A 713 -7.21 26.72 -8.23
C ASP A 713 -7.98 26.11 -9.40
N ALA A 714 -8.67 24.97 -9.19
CA ALA A 714 -9.44 24.32 -10.23
C ALA A 714 -10.91 24.79 -10.25
N ASP A 715 -11.48 24.90 -11.45
CA ASP A 715 -12.86 25.34 -11.65
C ASP A 715 -13.87 24.50 -10.86
N ARG A 716 -14.95 25.15 -10.41
CA ARG A 716 -16.06 24.53 -9.70
C ARG A 716 -17.28 24.40 -10.60
N ILE A 717 -18.04 23.32 -10.41
CA ILE A 717 -19.31 23.12 -11.11
C ILE A 717 -20.46 23.61 -10.23
N THR A 718 -21.27 24.53 -10.75
CA THR A 718 -22.49 24.97 -10.10
C THR A 718 -23.61 23.97 -10.38
N VAL A 719 -24.26 23.47 -9.33
CA VAL A 719 -25.39 22.53 -9.45
C VAL A 719 -26.44 22.80 -8.39
N GLY A 720 -27.70 22.60 -8.73
CA GLY A 720 -28.83 22.70 -7.80
C GLY A 720 -28.74 21.68 -6.68
N THR A 721 -28.89 20.42 -7.07
CA THR A 721 -28.98 19.28 -6.15
C THR A 721 -27.86 18.29 -6.38
N VAL A 722 -27.16 17.92 -5.32
CA VAL A 722 -26.21 16.79 -5.31
C VAL A 722 -26.79 15.68 -4.44
N VAL A 723 -26.83 14.46 -4.98
CA VAL A 723 -27.18 13.26 -4.23
C VAL A 723 -26.00 12.30 -4.26
N VAL A 724 -25.57 11.86 -3.09
CA VAL A 724 -24.57 10.80 -2.96
C VAL A 724 -25.24 9.57 -2.34
N ASP A 725 -25.39 8.51 -3.14
CA ASP A 725 -25.89 7.21 -2.67
C ASP A 725 -24.74 6.37 -2.10
N GLU A 726 -25.04 5.49 -1.14
CA GLU A 726 -24.05 4.77 -0.32
C GLU A 726 -23.04 5.70 0.37
N ALA A 727 -23.52 6.83 0.90
CA ALA A 727 -22.72 7.86 1.56
C ALA A 727 -22.00 7.37 2.83
N SER A 728 -22.41 6.23 3.40
CA SER A 728 -21.69 5.57 4.51
C SER A 728 -20.27 5.14 4.13
N MET A 729 -19.97 4.98 2.83
CA MET A 729 -18.61 4.67 2.35
C MET A 729 -17.76 5.90 2.05
N LEU A 730 -18.24 7.13 2.30
CA LEU A 730 -17.44 8.33 2.09
C LEU A 730 -16.40 8.50 3.19
N THR A 731 -15.16 8.75 2.80
CA THR A 731 -14.10 9.27 3.68
C THR A 731 -14.19 10.80 3.80
N GLU A 732 -13.44 11.38 4.73
CA GLU A 732 -13.26 12.83 4.83
C GLU A 732 -12.64 13.41 3.54
N ASP A 733 -11.65 12.73 2.93
CA ASP A 733 -11.03 13.19 1.68
C ASP A 733 -12.05 13.22 0.52
N MET A 734 -12.90 12.19 0.39
CA MET A 734 -13.94 12.15 -0.64
C MET A 734 -14.96 13.29 -0.48
N LEU A 735 -15.40 13.54 0.76
CA LEU A 735 -16.38 14.60 1.03
C LEU A 735 -15.76 15.99 0.84
N ALA A 736 -14.51 16.20 1.29
CA ALA A 736 -13.79 17.44 1.06
C ALA A 736 -13.61 17.72 -0.44
N ALA A 737 -13.13 16.74 -1.21
CA ALA A 737 -12.97 16.88 -2.66
C ALA A 737 -14.31 17.18 -3.37
N LEU A 738 -15.40 16.55 -2.95
CA LEU A 738 -16.74 16.85 -3.47
C LEU A 738 -17.16 18.30 -3.19
N LEU A 739 -17.04 18.74 -1.93
CA LEU A 739 -17.44 20.10 -1.51
C LEU A 739 -16.54 21.20 -2.10
N ASP A 740 -15.29 20.87 -2.43
CA ASP A 740 -14.37 21.73 -3.15
C ASP A 740 -14.68 21.81 -4.65
N SER A 741 -15.05 20.69 -5.28
CA SER A 741 -15.33 20.65 -6.72
C SER A 741 -16.64 21.30 -7.16
N THR A 742 -17.56 21.53 -6.21
CA THR A 742 -18.97 21.81 -6.53
C THR A 742 -19.53 22.95 -5.70
N ASP A 743 -20.18 23.91 -6.36
CA ASP A 743 -20.98 24.96 -5.71
C ASP A 743 -22.46 24.56 -5.73
N ILE A 744 -22.91 24.04 -4.59
CA ILE A 744 -24.26 23.48 -4.41
C ILE A 744 -25.23 24.60 -4.03
N THR A 745 -26.12 24.98 -4.95
CA THR A 745 -27.02 26.13 -4.77
C THR A 745 -28.27 25.81 -3.97
N HIS A 746 -28.77 24.57 -4.04
CA HIS A 746 -29.97 24.14 -3.33
C HIS A 746 -29.64 23.17 -2.20
N ARG A 747 -29.30 21.91 -2.51
CA ARG A 747 -29.21 20.86 -1.49
C ARG A 747 -28.19 19.77 -1.77
N LEU A 748 -27.52 19.34 -0.71
CA LEU A 748 -26.71 18.12 -0.66
C LEU A 748 -27.51 17.04 0.10
N VAL A 749 -27.74 15.90 -0.56
CA VAL A 749 -28.44 14.75 0.01
C VAL A 749 -27.45 13.59 0.11
N LEU A 750 -27.09 13.22 1.34
CA LEU A 750 -26.26 12.04 1.61
C LEU A 750 -27.19 10.88 1.99
N VAL A 751 -27.16 9.82 1.20
CA VAL A 751 -28.04 8.66 1.35
C VAL A 751 -27.21 7.46 1.73
N GLY A 752 -27.52 6.81 2.85
CA GLY A 752 -26.70 5.70 3.34
C GLY A 752 -27.35 4.94 4.49
N ASP A 753 -26.61 4.02 5.08
CA ASP A 753 -26.99 3.33 6.32
C ASP A 753 -25.75 3.28 7.24
N PRO A 754 -25.80 3.86 8.45
CA PRO A 754 -24.66 3.89 9.36
C PRO A 754 -24.31 2.51 9.93
N ARG A 755 -25.16 1.49 9.72
CA ARG A 755 -24.88 0.10 10.11
C ARG A 755 -24.14 -0.71 9.04
N GLN A 756 -23.97 -0.15 7.84
CA GLN A 756 -23.12 -0.78 6.83
C GLN A 756 -21.63 -0.66 7.21
N LEU A 757 -20.79 -1.36 6.45
CA LEU A 757 -19.34 -1.30 6.63
C LEU A 757 -18.83 0.17 6.58
N PRO A 758 -17.85 0.52 7.44
CA PRO A 758 -17.23 1.83 7.42
C PRO A 758 -16.47 2.08 6.09
N PRO A 759 -16.17 3.34 5.78
CA PRO A 759 -15.36 3.67 4.61
C PRO A 759 -13.96 3.06 4.71
N ILE A 760 -13.36 2.77 3.55
CA ILE A 760 -11.94 2.40 3.44
C ILE A 760 -11.15 3.70 3.25
N GLY A 761 -10.51 4.17 4.31
CA GLY A 761 -9.70 5.39 4.35
C GLY A 761 -10.08 6.33 5.50
N ALA A 762 -9.58 7.56 5.45
CA ALA A 762 -9.63 8.51 6.56
C ALA A 762 -11.04 8.97 6.95
N GLY A 763 -11.46 8.64 8.18
CA GLY A 763 -12.66 9.20 8.82
C GLY A 763 -13.99 8.69 8.26
N ARG A 764 -15.08 8.99 8.98
CA ARG A 764 -16.44 8.48 8.71
C ARG A 764 -17.52 9.57 8.72
N PRO A 765 -17.40 10.60 7.88
CA PRO A 765 -18.23 11.81 7.94
C PRO A 765 -19.74 11.55 7.94
N PHE A 766 -20.25 10.55 7.19
CA PHE A 766 -21.68 10.26 7.19
C PHE A 766 -22.19 9.81 8.57
N VAL A 767 -21.46 8.91 9.23
CA VAL A 767 -21.83 8.40 10.56
C VAL A 767 -21.79 9.52 11.59
N ASP A 768 -20.72 10.33 11.59
CA ASP A 768 -20.56 11.43 12.54
C ASP A 768 -21.65 12.50 12.33
N LEU A 769 -21.99 12.82 11.08
CA LEU A 769 -23.10 13.73 10.74
C LEU A 769 -24.45 13.14 11.16
N GLU A 770 -24.68 11.85 10.97
CA GLU A 770 -25.92 11.15 11.35
C GLU A 770 -26.12 11.20 12.86
N GLN A 771 -25.10 10.84 13.64
CA GLN A 771 -25.12 10.92 15.10
C GLN A 771 -25.37 12.34 15.59
N SER A 772 -24.79 13.35 14.94
CA SER A 772 -24.99 14.75 15.34
C SER A 772 -26.40 15.30 15.06
N ARG A 773 -27.15 14.69 14.13
CA ARG A 773 -28.47 15.16 13.70
C ARG A 773 -29.63 14.31 14.18
N ARG A 774 -29.37 13.04 14.49
CA ARG A 774 -30.36 12.12 14.97
C ARG A 774 -30.86 12.60 16.35
N PRO A 775 -32.17 12.84 16.52
CA PRO A 775 -32.72 13.15 17.83
C PRO A 775 -32.61 11.94 18.77
N ASP A 776 -32.37 12.19 20.07
CA ASP A 776 -32.29 11.14 21.10
C ASP A 776 -33.54 10.25 21.11
N THR A 777 -34.70 10.85 20.87
CA THR A 777 -35.98 10.16 20.69
C THR A 777 -36.58 10.51 19.34
N PRO A 778 -36.36 9.69 18.28
CA PRO A 778 -36.89 9.97 16.96
C PRO A 778 -38.43 9.99 16.93
N PRO A 779 -39.05 11.03 16.33
CA PRO A 779 -40.50 11.09 16.18
C PRO A 779 -41.00 10.05 15.16
N TRP A 780 -42.32 9.87 15.08
CA TRP A 780 -42.95 9.17 13.95
C TRP A 780 -43.76 10.15 13.10
N PRO A 781 -43.57 10.22 11.77
CA PRO A 781 -42.48 9.62 10.99
C PRO A 781 -41.09 10.06 11.44
N ARG A 782 -40.06 9.23 11.21
CA ARG A 782 -38.68 9.48 11.67
C ARG A 782 -37.99 10.56 10.86
N VAL A 783 -38.36 11.81 11.12
CA VAL A 783 -37.91 12.99 10.38
C VAL A 783 -37.56 14.12 11.36
N ALA A 784 -36.44 14.78 11.13
CA ALA A 784 -35.96 15.94 11.86
C ALA A 784 -35.24 16.91 10.90
N PRO A 785 -34.96 18.17 11.28
CA PRO A 785 -34.28 19.12 10.38
C PRO A 785 -32.96 18.61 9.79
N GLY A 786 -32.96 18.30 8.48
CA GLY A 786 -31.80 17.76 7.77
C GLY A 786 -31.54 16.26 8.01
N TRP A 787 -32.51 15.51 8.51
CA TRP A 787 -32.40 14.07 8.76
C TRP A 787 -33.74 13.36 8.54
N ALA A 788 -33.71 12.18 7.92
CA ALA A 788 -34.82 11.25 7.88
C ALA A 788 -34.31 9.80 7.88
N GLU A 789 -35.05 8.91 8.53
CA GLU A 789 -34.77 7.47 8.56
C GLU A 789 -35.98 6.71 8.03
N LEU A 790 -35.78 5.89 6.99
CA LEU A 790 -36.80 4.96 6.50
C LEU A 790 -36.67 3.63 7.23
N THR A 791 -37.76 3.19 7.86
CA THR A 791 -37.78 1.98 8.69
C THR A 791 -38.62 0.86 8.09
N ILE A 792 -39.54 1.17 7.18
CA ILE A 792 -40.47 0.17 6.64
C ILE A 792 -39.92 -0.46 5.35
N LEU A 793 -39.62 -1.76 5.40
CA LEU A 793 -39.20 -2.56 4.25
C LEU A 793 -40.35 -2.77 3.27
N ARG A 794 -40.07 -2.65 1.97
CA ARG A 794 -41.02 -3.09 0.94
C ARG A 794 -40.61 -4.48 0.44
N ARG A 795 -41.50 -5.48 0.59
CA ARG A 795 -41.38 -6.73 -0.17
C ARG A 795 -41.64 -6.43 -1.64
N GLN A 796 -40.60 -6.45 -2.47
CA GLN A 796 -40.83 -6.71 -3.89
C GLN A 796 -41.34 -8.16 -3.98
N GLN A 797 -42.56 -8.36 -4.47
CA GLN A 797 -43.03 -9.70 -4.79
C GLN A 797 -42.13 -10.29 -5.89
N GLY A 798 -41.24 -11.19 -5.49
CA GLY A 798 -40.30 -11.89 -6.39
C GLY A 798 -39.16 -12.53 -5.61
N HIS A 799 -39.38 -13.78 -5.18
CA HIS A 799 -38.49 -14.67 -4.40
C HIS A 799 -37.89 -14.11 -3.11
N ALA A 800 -38.10 -14.82 -2.01
CA ALA A 800 -37.33 -14.65 -0.78
C ALA A 800 -35.84 -14.77 -1.15
N ARG A 801 -35.12 -13.66 -1.07
CA ARG A 801 -33.66 -13.70 -1.11
C ARG A 801 -33.17 -13.77 0.33
N ASP A 802 -32.39 -14.80 0.62
CA ASP A 802 -31.83 -15.04 1.96
C ASP A 802 -30.88 -13.91 2.42
N ASP A 803 -30.38 -13.09 1.49
CA ASP A 803 -29.53 -11.92 1.75
C ASP A 803 -30.23 -10.81 2.57
N LEU A 804 -31.54 -10.61 2.37
CA LEU A 804 -32.34 -9.61 3.09
C LEU A 804 -32.81 -10.07 4.47
N ALA A 805 -32.88 -11.39 4.71
CA ALA A 805 -33.28 -11.94 6.01
C ALA A 805 -32.15 -11.81 7.06
N LEU A 806 -30.90 -11.92 6.63
CA LEU A 806 -29.71 -11.69 7.48
C LEU A 806 -29.57 -10.22 7.91
N ALA A 807 -29.96 -9.27 7.07
CA ALA A 807 -29.90 -7.83 7.38
C ALA A 807 -30.90 -7.37 8.46
N VAL A 808 -31.82 -8.24 8.89
CA VAL A 808 -32.79 -7.96 9.98
C VAL A 808 -32.28 -8.46 11.33
N LEU A 809 -31.24 -9.31 11.35
CA LEU A 809 -30.65 -9.89 12.57
C LEU A 809 -29.51 -9.06 13.17
N PHE A 810 -29.05 -8.02 12.48
CA PHE A 810 -28.04 -7.04 12.89
C PHE A 810 -28.60 -5.63 12.76
#